data_AF-A0A914T3Q5-F1
#
_entry.id   AF-A0A914T3Q5-F1
#
_cell.length_a   1.000
_cell.length_b   1.000
_cell.length_c   1.000
_cell.angle_alpha   90.00
_cell.angle_beta   90.00
_cell.angle_gamma   90.00
#
_symmetry.space_group_name_H-M   'P 1'
#
loop_
_entity.id
_entity.type
_entity.pdbx_description
1 polymer ?
#
loop_
_entity_poly.entity_id
_entity_poly.type
_entity_poly.pdbx_seq_one_letter_code
_entity_poly.pdbx_strand_id
1 'polypeptide(L)'
;MRDGFLMYISQDAFRNTSAQSIDLSNNYIENVNVNAFRGLEKSLYQIILTGNSLSSIPHHSLTYLNQLRYLYLQQNQISEISPQTFNGIQLKNLKYFHLDKNKISVFEKGSLTNVPLQVLTASNNKINGIEKQSLPTTLWFLDLKQNLLQQIPYLSLRELKQLQTLDLESNNITVINAHEEVKFEKEMTLLLSSNKINELLKGAFDSFTKFGKLDLSYNQITKVDEQAFQSISSMNELDLSYNSIVHIPIKTFEYQAKSLKKLNLEENDLHTLPSALRILYALQVLNMNSNKLADIDNSAMYTFKNNLIELLLACNRLNRVPHDILEGMNQLQHLDLSKNRISDIEKLSFERLPNLIKLNLAGNQLKKLFNFRIFDSLKSLAYLDLSYNKLSILGKTVFEKLTGLESLFLQNNMLTEFPKASFTRLDKLRYLLLDHNQIKTFPNFAFQWLTHLERLSVSRNKLEIIEEKTFRAGPMHLRSLNLGFNQINTLSSRAFDSLPNLEQLFLNNNQLTKLLPQTFTLLKSLKTLTLSKNRISKISEYALLNLPQLEQLSLAKNELEEIPKTAFSGTPLLEVLDLSSNKYEIFNSDFLERPGKLQILNLAYNEITKFDLSNLRSSLQQLSLSHNKLQFLSQGALYGFEALSFLDLSHNEIIEIIHEAFQTTKNLNIINLSHNSLRRISKTTFSEQKRIDSLSLANNFLNDLNYGVFGKNNVVDLILKNNNFTFIPSDALTSIRQSLTMLDLSGNNIKSLTRKDLNGLQNITKLILNNNKIETIDDETFADMPLIQYLDISNNPITTWSPAAFKGMSESLFSLNLAQTGLFSLPKITSKGLKHLNISHNKIYEIEKHDMIILKKVREFDASWNNLVNIKPEILKQMVELKYIDLSGNKIHYIDAEQLQHLDQLEILKLSHLDQLIQFPHSYEFAKLRNLKELEIHGIPSTVANYNITQILHVLPPLKAIDIEIKEEELNNQLKLADVRLLRKVTIRGKNLKKINIGAFEKLRGYRLDLTITNTQIDTIPPLLFNTITTISFLKLSLPNNKIQSMNPFINTKAPILNQHGTIFDSLDLQGNPIICDCKMLWLKQWIEYSVEHSPNWHEISEVLDKTECDAMPGIQDTLLSVYGNKIPGVISKYEPTINIDEKCGHISGSKKYSFTFLGHFILLILFKIFTGF
;
A
#
# COMPACT_ATOMS: atom_id res chain seq x y z
N MET A 1 -18.01 -16.41 22.70
CA MET A 1 -16.80 -16.74 23.47
C MET A 1 -15.63 -16.58 22.52
N ARG A 2 -14.72 -15.64 22.79
CA ARG A 2 -13.53 -15.37 21.95
C ARG A 2 -12.23 -15.67 22.70
N ASP A 3 -12.31 -16.50 23.73
CA ASP A 3 -11.19 -16.72 24.67
C ASP A 3 -10.10 -17.63 24.10
N GLY A 4 -10.14 -18.01 22.82
CA GLY A 4 -9.04 -18.71 22.14
C GLY A 4 -8.86 -20.17 22.57
N PHE A 5 -9.16 -20.59 23.80
CA PHE A 5 -8.80 -21.91 24.36
C PHE A 5 -9.82 -23.04 24.17
N LEU A 6 -10.92 -22.81 23.46
CA LEU A 6 -11.95 -23.83 23.32
C LEU A 6 -11.46 -24.94 22.37
N MET A 7 -10.97 -26.05 22.92
CA MET A 7 -10.58 -27.26 22.15
C MET A 7 -11.76 -28.21 21.89
N TYR A 8 -12.74 -28.20 22.80
CA TYR A 8 -13.89 -29.10 22.77
C TYR A 8 -15.17 -28.32 23.08
N ILE A 9 -16.19 -28.49 22.24
CA ILE A 9 -17.54 -28.02 22.60
C ILE A 9 -18.22 -29.13 23.38
N SER A 10 -18.53 -28.88 24.65
CA SER A 10 -19.17 -29.84 25.54
C SER A 10 -20.63 -30.15 25.14
N GLN A 11 -21.16 -31.24 25.68
CA GLN A 11 -22.57 -31.58 25.57
C GLN A 11 -23.45 -30.47 26.16
N ASP A 12 -24.59 -30.18 25.51
CA ASP A 12 -25.60 -29.23 25.97
C ASP A 12 -25.07 -27.79 26.19
N ALA A 13 -23.92 -27.43 25.59
CA ALA A 13 -23.22 -26.14 25.79
C ALA A 13 -24.10 -24.91 25.55
N PHE A 14 -25.13 -25.03 24.70
CA PHE A 14 -26.03 -23.95 24.33
C PHE A 14 -27.50 -24.19 24.70
N ARG A 15 -27.79 -25.21 25.53
CA ARG A 15 -29.14 -25.72 25.79
C ARG A 15 -30.14 -24.69 26.34
N ASN A 16 -29.65 -23.70 27.08
CA ASN A 16 -30.47 -22.65 27.68
C ASN A 16 -30.44 -21.32 26.88
N THR A 17 -30.04 -21.37 25.61
CA THR A 17 -29.96 -20.20 24.74
C THR A 17 -31.00 -20.26 23.64
N SER A 18 -31.42 -19.10 23.13
CA SER A 18 -32.25 -18.97 21.93
C SER A 18 -31.44 -18.43 20.75
N ALA A 19 -30.17 -18.83 20.66
CA ALA A 19 -29.23 -18.28 19.71
C ALA A 19 -29.63 -18.62 18.26
N GLN A 20 -29.57 -17.61 17.39
CA GLN A 20 -29.79 -17.76 15.95
C GLN A 20 -28.46 -17.89 15.18
N SER A 21 -27.37 -17.37 15.73
CA SER A 21 -26.03 -17.45 15.17
C SER A 21 -25.02 -17.73 16.27
N ILE A 22 -24.09 -18.64 16.00
CA ILE A 22 -23.00 -18.98 16.91
C ILE A 22 -21.67 -18.74 16.19
N ASP A 23 -20.85 -17.84 16.74
CA ASP A 23 -19.50 -17.57 16.26
C ASP A 23 -18.46 -18.10 17.27
N LEU A 24 -17.70 -19.10 16.80
CA LEU A 24 -16.62 -19.77 17.51
C LEU A 24 -15.33 -19.73 16.67
N SER A 25 -15.18 -18.70 15.84
CA SER A 25 -14.00 -18.53 15.01
C SER A 25 -12.72 -18.33 15.82
N ASN A 26 -11.60 -18.76 15.24
CA ASN A 26 -10.23 -18.58 15.76
C ASN A 26 -9.99 -19.15 17.18
N ASN A 27 -10.65 -20.27 17.52
CA ASN A 27 -10.32 -21.07 18.71
C ASN A 27 -9.45 -22.29 18.31
N TYR A 28 -9.32 -23.29 19.19
CA TYR A 28 -8.60 -24.55 18.93
C TYR A 28 -9.55 -25.74 18.76
N ILE A 29 -10.78 -25.54 18.31
CA ILE A 29 -11.79 -26.61 18.34
C ILE A 29 -11.32 -27.77 17.46
N GLU A 30 -11.08 -28.92 18.07
CA GLU A 30 -10.72 -30.18 17.41
C GLU A 30 -11.94 -31.09 17.29
N ASN A 31 -12.84 -31.02 18.28
CA ASN A 31 -14.02 -31.87 18.31
C ASN A 31 -15.23 -31.11 18.90
N VAL A 32 -16.40 -31.39 18.35
CA VAL A 32 -17.69 -30.86 18.78
C VAL A 32 -18.53 -32.03 19.25
N ASN A 33 -18.98 -32.03 20.50
CA ASN A 33 -19.81 -33.11 21.02
C ASN A 33 -21.11 -33.25 20.20
N VAL A 34 -21.59 -34.48 20.01
CA VAL A 34 -22.83 -34.78 19.26
C VAL A 34 -24.06 -34.02 19.78
N ASN A 35 -24.10 -33.73 21.07
CA ASN A 35 -25.22 -33.01 21.70
C ASN A 35 -24.89 -31.54 22.00
N ALA A 36 -23.82 -30.98 21.42
CA ALA A 36 -23.38 -29.62 21.71
C ALA A 36 -24.46 -28.55 21.46
N PHE A 37 -25.22 -28.70 20.35
CA PHE A 37 -26.24 -27.74 19.93
C PHE A 37 -27.67 -28.15 20.31
N ARG A 38 -27.82 -29.08 21.26
CA ARG A 38 -29.13 -29.55 21.73
C ARG A 38 -29.95 -28.37 22.29
N GLY A 39 -31.22 -28.28 21.91
CA GLY A 39 -32.13 -27.19 22.29
C GLY A 39 -32.20 -26.04 21.26
N LEU A 40 -31.35 -26.06 20.23
CA LEU A 40 -31.30 -25.05 19.18
C LEU A 40 -31.88 -25.50 17.83
N GLU A 41 -32.50 -26.68 17.79
CA GLU A 41 -32.96 -27.35 16.56
C GLU A 41 -33.95 -26.50 15.74
N LYS A 42 -34.70 -25.63 16.44
CA LYS A 42 -35.73 -24.75 15.85
C LYS A 42 -35.29 -23.29 15.69
N SER A 43 -34.12 -22.88 16.19
CA SER A 43 -33.70 -21.47 16.21
C SER A 43 -32.38 -21.19 15.49
N LEU A 44 -31.44 -22.14 15.47
CA LEU A 44 -30.09 -21.89 14.98
C LEU A 44 -30.02 -21.89 13.46
N TYR A 45 -29.62 -20.76 12.91
CA TYR A 45 -29.59 -20.45 11.49
C TYR A 45 -28.17 -20.43 10.91
N GLN A 46 -27.17 -20.13 11.74
CA GLN A 46 -25.78 -19.96 11.31
C GLN A 46 -24.80 -20.51 12.35
N ILE A 47 -23.75 -21.21 11.88
CA ILE A 47 -22.61 -21.64 12.69
C ILE A 47 -21.31 -21.19 12.02
N ILE A 48 -20.46 -20.50 12.77
CA ILE A 48 -19.12 -20.09 12.36
C ILE A 48 -18.05 -20.80 13.18
N LEU A 49 -17.28 -21.66 12.53
CA LEU A 49 -16.17 -22.44 13.10
C LEU A 49 -14.87 -22.19 12.32
N THR A 50 -14.75 -21.02 11.70
CA THR A 50 -13.59 -20.61 10.90
C THR A 50 -12.31 -20.54 11.74
N GLY A 51 -11.18 -21.02 11.24
CA GLY A 51 -9.87 -20.84 11.90
C GLY A 51 -9.66 -21.73 13.13
N ASN A 52 -10.30 -22.90 13.17
CA ASN A 52 -10.14 -23.90 14.23
C ASN A 52 -9.22 -25.06 13.77
N SER A 53 -9.23 -26.19 14.49
CA SER A 53 -8.38 -27.36 14.24
C SER A 53 -9.16 -28.61 13.85
N LEU A 54 -10.36 -28.45 13.28
CA LEU A 54 -11.22 -29.56 12.89
C LEU A 54 -10.57 -30.38 11.77
N SER A 55 -10.38 -31.68 11.99
CA SER A 55 -9.91 -32.63 10.97
C SER A 55 -11.05 -33.21 10.13
N SER A 56 -12.29 -33.10 10.59
CA SER A 56 -13.49 -33.55 9.91
C SER A 56 -14.69 -32.65 10.21
N ILE A 57 -15.74 -32.77 9.41
CA ILE A 57 -17.00 -32.05 9.63
C ILE A 57 -17.68 -32.66 10.88
N PRO A 58 -18.10 -31.86 11.88
CA PRO A 58 -18.77 -32.33 13.09
C PRO A 58 -20.25 -32.72 12.83
N HIS A 59 -20.46 -33.60 11.86
CA HIS A 59 -21.74 -33.90 11.24
C HIS A 59 -22.78 -34.48 12.22
N HIS A 60 -22.37 -35.31 13.18
CA HIS A 60 -23.27 -35.81 14.23
C HIS A 60 -23.88 -34.69 15.07
N SER A 61 -23.10 -33.64 15.40
CA SER A 61 -23.58 -32.49 16.16
C SER A 61 -24.58 -31.63 15.38
N LEU A 62 -24.58 -31.76 14.05
CA LEU A 62 -25.43 -30.99 13.16
C LEU A 62 -26.73 -31.73 12.80
N THR A 63 -26.88 -33.00 13.21
CA THR A 63 -27.90 -33.93 12.69
C THR A 63 -29.34 -33.39 12.74
N TYR A 64 -29.73 -32.69 13.81
CA TYR A 64 -31.11 -32.24 14.03
C TYR A 64 -31.34 -30.73 13.83
N LEU A 65 -30.34 -30.01 13.30
CA LEU A 65 -30.42 -28.55 13.14
C LEU A 65 -31.22 -28.15 11.89
N ASN A 66 -32.54 -28.34 11.98
CA ASN A 66 -33.46 -28.19 10.85
C ASN A 66 -33.51 -26.78 10.25
N GLN A 67 -33.18 -25.74 11.02
CA GLN A 67 -33.17 -24.34 10.56
C GLN A 67 -31.80 -23.84 10.09
N LEU A 68 -30.74 -24.66 10.20
CA LEU A 68 -29.39 -24.25 9.84
C LEU A 68 -29.32 -23.98 8.34
N ARG A 69 -28.90 -22.77 7.98
CA ARG A 69 -28.79 -22.31 6.59
C ARG A 69 -27.36 -22.00 6.16
N TYR A 70 -26.51 -21.59 7.09
CA TYR A 70 -25.11 -21.23 6.85
C TYR A 70 -24.16 -22.02 7.74
N LEU A 71 -23.15 -22.63 7.13
CA LEU A 71 -22.08 -23.33 7.83
C LEU A 71 -20.70 -22.87 7.32
N TYR A 72 -19.90 -22.31 8.23
CA TYR A 72 -18.57 -21.80 7.94
C TYR A 72 -17.50 -22.65 8.61
N LEU A 73 -16.71 -23.38 7.82
CA LEU A 73 -15.62 -24.26 8.26
C LEU A 73 -14.27 -23.87 7.64
N GLN A 74 -14.09 -22.62 7.18
CA GLN A 74 -12.85 -22.25 6.51
C GLN A 74 -11.64 -22.28 7.47
N GLN A 75 -10.43 -22.43 6.93
CA GLN A 75 -9.19 -22.40 7.71
C GLN A 75 -9.15 -23.46 8.83
N ASN A 76 -9.60 -24.68 8.51
CA ASN A 76 -9.48 -25.86 9.39
C ASN A 76 -8.50 -26.88 8.76
N GLN A 77 -8.48 -28.10 9.28
CA GLN A 77 -7.59 -29.19 8.84
C GLN A 77 -8.35 -30.30 8.10
N ILE A 78 -9.53 -30.01 7.54
CA ILE A 78 -10.40 -31.02 6.93
C ILE A 78 -9.76 -31.56 5.66
N SER A 79 -9.45 -32.85 5.61
CA SER A 79 -8.80 -33.50 4.46
C SER A 79 -9.73 -34.31 3.58
N GLU A 80 -10.84 -34.80 4.13
CA GLU A 80 -11.79 -35.68 3.43
C GLU A 80 -13.23 -35.43 3.90
N ILE A 81 -14.18 -35.77 3.03
CA ILE A 81 -15.61 -35.78 3.35
C ILE A 81 -16.14 -37.15 2.94
N SER A 82 -16.23 -38.05 3.91
CA SER A 82 -16.71 -39.42 3.68
C SER A 82 -18.14 -39.41 3.10
N PRO A 83 -18.51 -40.36 2.23
CA PRO A 83 -19.88 -40.54 1.73
C PRO A 83 -20.92 -40.74 2.84
N GLN A 84 -20.49 -41.16 4.03
CA GLN A 84 -21.39 -41.35 5.17
C GLN A 84 -21.63 -40.08 5.99
N THR A 85 -20.85 -39.02 5.76
CA THR A 85 -20.86 -37.78 6.58
C THR A 85 -22.26 -37.20 6.73
N PHE A 86 -23.07 -37.23 5.68
CA PHE A 86 -24.43 -36.66 5.70
C PHE A 86 -25.55 -37.71 5.65
N ASN A 87 -25.24 -38.99 5.88
CA ASN A 87 -26.27 -40.03 5.95
C ASN A 87 -27.10 -39.89 7.23
N GLY A 88 -28.44 -39.90 7.08
CA GLY A 88 -29.36 -39.77 8.22
C GLY A 88 -29.45 -38.37 8.85
N ILE A 89 -28.80 -37.37 8.26
CA ILE A 89 -28.76 -35.99 8.76
C ILE A 89 -29.94 -35.17 8.22
N GLN A 90 -30.62 -34.42 9.08
CA GLN A 90 -31.83 -33.64 8.75
C GLN A 90 -31.52 -32.14 8.45
N LEU A 91 -30.43 -31.84 7.77
CA LEU A 91 -30.06 -30.47 7.37
C LEU A 91 -30.85 -29.96 6.15
N LYS A 92 -32.19 -30.01 6.23
CA LYS A 92 -33.10 -29.72 5.12
C LYS A 92 -33.02 -28.28 4.59
N ASN A 93 -32.54 -27.34 5.42
CA ASN A 93 -32.45 -25.92 5.08
C ASN A 93 -31.02 -25.43 4.84
N LEU A 94 -29.99 -26.29 4.89
CA LEU A 94 -28.62 -25.87 4.67
C LEU A 94 -28.43 -25.45 3.21
N LYS A 95 -28.11 -24.18 2.96
CA LYS A 95 -27.96 -23.60 1.61
C LYS A 95 -26.54 -23.18 1.29
N TYR A 96 -25.79 -22.70 2.29
CA TYR A 96 -24.44 -22.14 2.12
C TYR A 96 -23.45 -22.94 2.94
N PHE A 97 -22.43 -23.46 2.27
CA PHE A 97 -21.38 -24.22 2.91
C PHE A 97 -19.99 -23.75 2.47
N HIS A 98 -19.19 -23.30 3.45
CA HIS A 98 -17.86 -22.76 3.21
C HIS A 98 -16.76 -23.66 3.79
N LEU A 99 -15.91 -24.18 2.92
CA LEU A 99 -14.82 -25.13 3.19
C LEU A 99 -13.45 -24.59 2.76
N ASP A 100 -13.33 -23.28 2.53
CA ASP A 100 -12.11 -22.68 2.01
C ASP A 100 -10.89 -22.90 2.92
N LYS A 101 -9.69 -22.96 2.36
CA LYS A 101 -8.43 -23.05 3.13
C LYS A 101 -8.40 -24.29 4.05
N ASN A 102 -8.84 -25.43 3.54
CA ASN A 102 -8.73 -26.74 4.19
C ASN A 102 -7.71 -27.60 3.41
N LYS A 103 -7.68 -28.92 3.67
CA LYS A 103 -6.76 -29.88 3.05
C LYS A 103 -7.47 -30.85 2.10
N ILE A 104 -8.67 -30.53 1.62
CA ILE A 104 -9.50 -31.42 0.80
C ILE A 104 -8.79 -31.70 -0.52
N SER A 105 -8.59 -32.98 -0.85
CA SER A 105 -7.94 -33.41 -2.10
C SER A 105 -8.92 -33.88 -3.17
N VAL A 106 -10.04 -34.49 -2.75
CA VAL A 106 -11.05 -35.05 -3.64
C VAL A 106 -12.44 -34.95 -3.00
N PHE A 107 -13.46 -34.72 -3.82
CA PHE A 107 -14.85 -34.96 -3.42
C PHE A 107 -15.28 -36.34 -3.91
N GLU A 108 -15.37 -37.30 -2.99
CA GLU A 108 -15.75 -38.68 -3.30
C GLU A 108 -17.24 -38.81 -3.62
N LYS A 109 -17.58 -39.88 -4.35
CA LYS A 109 -18.97 -40.24 -4.66
C LYS A 109 -19.82 -40.34 -3.40
N GLY A 110 -20.90 -39.57 -3.34
CA GLY A 110 -21.85 -39.54 -2.22
C GLY A 110 -21.47 -38.57 -1.08
N SER A 111 -20.31 -37.91 -1.13
CA SER A 111 -19.82 -37.04 -0.06
C SER A 111 -20.78 -35.90 0.32
N LEU A 112 -21.38 -35.21 -0.66
CA LEU A 112 -22.28 -34.07 -0.45
C LEU A 112 -23.67 -34.25 -1.10
N THR A 113 -24.01 -35.45 -1.57
CA THR A 113 -25.29 -35.66 -2.31
C THR A 113 -26.54 -35.50 -1.47
N ASN A 114 -26.43 -35.71 -0.15
CA ASN A 114 -27.58 -35.72 0.76
C ASN A 114 -27.89 -34.36 1.40
N VAL A 115 -27.20 -33.29 1.00
CA VAL A 115 -27.42 -31.93 1.52
C VAL A 115 -27.94 -30.98 0.42
N PRO A 116 -29.00 -30.17 0.67
CA PRO A 116 -29.66 -29.36 -0.35
C PRO A 116 -28.98 -28.01 -0.58
N LEU A 117 -27.67 -28.03 -0.84
CA LEU A 117 -26.83 -26.84 -0.98
C LEU A 117 -27.14 -26.06 -2.26
N GLN A 118 -27.09 -24.73 -2.16
CA GLN A 118 -27.19 -23.80 -3.28
C GLN A 118 -25.83 -23.18 -3.63
N VAL A 119 -25.00 -22.94 -2.60
CA VAL A 119 -23.67 -22.34 -2.70
C VAL A 119 -22.68 -23.21 -1.94
N LEU A 120 -21.60 -23.59 -2.63
CA LEU A 120 -20.46 -24.29 -2.05
C LEU A 120 -19.17 -23.53 -2.40
N THR A 121 -18.38 -23.18 -1.37
CA THR A 121 -17.04 -22.61 -1.55
C THR A 121 -16.00 -23.56 -0.97
N ALA A 122 -15.00 -23.92 -1.78
CA ALA A 122 -13.91 -24.81 -1.38
C ALA A 122 -12.58 -24.29 -1.94
N SER A 123 -12.39 -22.98 -1.91
CA SER A 123 -11.20 -22.33 -2.44
C SER A 123 -9.94 -22.62 -1.62
N ASN A 124 -8.77 -22.56 -2.25
CA ASN A 124 -7.48 -22.78 -1.58
C ASN A 124 -7.42 -24.11 -0.80
N ASN A 125 -7.87 -25.19 -1.44
CA ASN A 125 -7.73 -26.56 -0.97
C ASN A 125 -6.69 -27.29 -1.84
N LYS A 126 -6.62 -28.62 -1.76
CA LYS A 126 -5.77 -29.46 -2.60
C LYS A 126 -6.57 -30.20 -3.67
N ILE A 127 -7.73 -29.68 -4.07
CA ILE A 127 -8.68 -30.42 -4.90
C ILE A 127 -8.06 -30.65 -6.26
N ASN A 128 -7.76 -31.90 -6.60
CA ASN A 128 -7.24 -32.31 -7.90
C ASN A 128 -8.24 -33.15 -8.70
N GLY A 129 -9.33 -33.58 -8.07
CA GLY A 129 -10.39 -34.37 -8.69
C GLY A 129 -11.72 -34.21 -7.95
N ILE A 130 -12.81 -34.42 -8.68
CA ILE A 130 -14.18 -34.44 -8.16
C ILE A 130 -14.82 -35.67 -8.78
N GLU A 131 -15.32 -36.61 -7.98
CA GLU A 131 -15.93 -37.83 -8.51
C GLU A 131 -17.37 -37.59 -8.97
N LYS A 132 -17.87 -38.47 -9.84
CA LYS A 132 -19.27 -38.46 -10.27
C LYS A 132 -20.19 -38.68 -9.07
N GLN A 133 -21.33 -37.96 -9.04
CA GLN A 133 -22.31 -38.04 -7.93
C GLN A 133 -21.69 -37.70 -6.57
N SER A 134 -20.72 -36.77 -6.51
CA SER A 134 -20.18 -36.27 -5.25
C SER A 134 -20.90 -35.00 -4.77
N LEU A 135 -21.30 -34.12 -5.70
CA LEU A 135 -21.91 -32.83 -5.44
C LEU A 135 -23.45 -32.87 -5.47
N PRO A 136 -24.13 -32.01 -4.69
CA PRO A 136 -25.59 -31.95 -4.66
C PRO A 136 -26.18 -31.24 -5.89
N THR A 137 -27.24 -31.82 -6.47
CA THR A 137 -27.88 -31.35 -7.72
C THR A 137 -28.57 -29.99 -7.64
N THR A 138 -28.76 -29.46 -6.42
CA THR A 138 -29.37 -28.16 -6.14
C THR A 138 -28.41 -26.97 -6.26
N LEU A 139 -27.11 -27.21 -6.47
CA LEU A 139 -26.12 -26.14 -6.58
C LEU A 139 -26.36 -25.25 -7.80
N TRP A 140 -26.36 -23.94 -7.57
CA TRP A 140 -26.30 -22.94 -8.64
C TRP A 140 -24.94 -22.21 -8.66
N PHE A 141 -24.21 -22.19 -7.54
CA PHE A 141 -22.89 -21.56 -7.41
C PHE A 141 -21.86 -22.54 -6.81
N LEU A 142 -20.72 -22.68 -7.48
CA LEU A 142 -19.60 -23.49 -7.05
C LEU A 142 -18.28 -22.74 -7.20
N ASP A 143 -17.59 -22.50 -6.08
CA ASP A 143 -16.26 -21.89 -6.04
C ASP A 143 -15.19 -22.92 -5.69
N LEU A 144 -14.29 -23.15 -6.64
CA LEU A 144 -13.16 -24.06 -6.60
C LEU A 144 -11.84 -23.35 -6.93
N LYS A 145 -11.76 -22.03 -6.74
CA LYS A 145 -10.54 -21.28 -7.07
C LYS A 145 -9.33 -21.71 -6.22
N GLN A 146 -8.13 -21.48 -6.73
CA GLN A 146 -6.87 -21.78 -6.03
C GLN A 146 -6.80 -23.27 -5.62
N ASN A 147 -7.11 -24.17 -6.55
CA ASN A 147 -7.00 -25.62 -6.35
C ASN A 147 -6.04 -26.21 -7.39
N LEU A 148 -6.03 -27.53 -7.52
CA LEU A 148 -5.07 -28.27 -8.35
C LEU A 148 -5.74 -28.96 -9.55
N LEU A 149 -6.93 -28.50 -9.96
CA LEU A 149 -7.65 -29.10 -11.09
C LEU A 149 -6.89 -28.90 -12.40
N GLN A 150 -6.71 -29.97 -13.16
CA GLN A 150 -6.03 -29.95 -14.47
C GLN A 150 -7.00 -29.80 -15.64
N GLN A 151 -8.30 -29.99 -15.39
CA GLN A 151 -9.36 -29.89 -16.39
C GLN A 151 -10.70 -29.54 -15.71
N ILE A 152 -11.67 -29.10 -16.50
CA ILE A 152 -13.05 -28.91 -16.03
C ILE A 152 -13.65 -30.29 -15.71
N PRO A 153 -14.20 -30.52 -14.49
CA PRO A 153 -14.69 -31.83 -14.07
C PRO A 153 -16.10 -32.15 -14.61
N TYR A 154 -16.26 -32.22 -15.93
CA TYR A 154 -17.55 -32.33 -16.62
C TYR A 154 -18.47 -33.43 -16.09
N LEU A 155 -17.97 -34.67 -15.98
CA LEU A 155 -18.77 -35.82 -15.54
C LEU A 155 -19.37 -35.65 -14.14
N SER A 156 -18.69 -34.90 -13.29
CA SER A 156 -19.09 -34.64 -11.90
C SER A 156 -20.09 -33.50 -11.80
N LEU A 157 -20.05 -32.58 -12.77
CA LEU A 157 -20.99 -31.47 -12.92
C LEU A 157 -22.25 -31.84 -13.71
N ARG A 158 -22.27 -32.99 -14.39
CA ARG A 158 -23.32 -33.43 -15.33
C ARG A 158 -24.75 -33.34 -14.79
N GLU A 159 -24.93 -33.71 -13.52
CA GLU A 159 -26.24 -33.75 -12.85
C GLU A 159 -26.64 -32.38 -12.23
N LEU A 160 -25.73 -31.40 -12.21
CA LEU A 160 -25.97 -30.07 -11.62
C LEU A 160 -26.74 -29.16 -12.58
N LYS A 161 -27.99 -29.52 -12.89
CA LYS A 161 -28.83 -28.79 -13.86
C LYS A 161 -29.17 -27.35 -13.44
N GLN A 162 -28.97 -27.00 -12.17
CA GLN A 162 -29.18 -25.65 -11.65
C GLN A 162 -27.93 -24.77 -11.69
N LEU A 163 -26.75 -25.33 -12.02
CA LEU A 163 -25.48 -24.61 -12.01
C LEU A 163 -25.55 -23.40 -12.95
N GLN A 164 -25.12 -22.25 -12.44
CA GLN A 164 -25.05 -20.98 -13.17
C GLN A 164 -23.70 -20.29 -12.96
N THR A 165 -22.99 -20.55 -11.86
CA THR A 165 -21.65 -20.00 -11.64
C THR A 165 -20.68 -21.11 -11.27
N LEU A 166 -19.57 -21.17 -12.00
CA LEU A 166 -18.46 -22.07 -11.75
C LEU A 166 -17.17 -21.25 -11.75
N ASP A 167 -16.56 -21.13 -10.58
CA ASP A 167 -15.28 -20.45 -10.39
C ASP A 167 -14.15 -21.47 -10.28
N LEU A 168 -13.27 -21.47 -11.29
CA LEU A 168 -12.09 -22.31 -11.43
C LEU A 168 -10.82 -21.45 -11.53
N GLU A 169 -10.85 -20.21 -11.06
CA GLU A 169 -9.71 -19.29 -11.10
C GLU A 169 -8.48 -19.92 -10.42
N SER A 170 -7.27 -19.64 -10.94
CA SER A 170 -6.01 -20.06 -10.32
C SER A 170 -5.92 -21.58 -10.10
N ASN A 171 -6.35 -22.36 -11.08
CA ASN A 171 -6.12 -23.82 -11.14
C ASN A 171 -5.00 -24.16 -12.14
N ASN A 172 -4.81 -25.44 -12.42
CA ASN A 172 -3.81 -25.95 -13.37
C ASN A 172 -4.43 -26.37 -14.71
N ILE A 173 -5.56 -25.76 -15.12
CA ILE A 173 -6.25 -26.14 -16.35
C ILE A 173 -5.40 -25.73 -17.56
N THR A 174 -5.04 -26.69 -18.42
CA THR A 174 -4.18 -26.45 -19.59
C THR A 174 -4.93 -26.40 -20.91
N VAL A 175 -6.05 -27.13 -21.01
CA VAL A 175 -6.85 -27.25 -22.23
C VAL A 175 -8.33 -27.21 -21.85
N ILE A 176 -9.14 -26.58 -22.70
CA ILE A 176 -10.60 -26.63 -22.61
C ILE A 176 -11.10 -27.50 -23.76
N ASN A 177 -11.64 -28.66 -23.42
CA ASN A 177 -12.31 -29.55 -24.35
C ASN A 177 -13.75 -29.76 -23.90
N ALA A 178 -14.66 -29.95 -24.85
CA ALA A 178 -16.00 -30.39 -24.55
C ALA A 178 -16.02 -31.88 -24.17
N HIS A 179 -17.07 -32.27 -23.45
CA HIS A 179 -17.38 -33.65 -23.14
C HIS A 179 -18.70 -34.05 -23.80
N GLU A 180 -18.70 -35.13 -24.59
CA GLU A 180 -19.83 -35.55 -25.43
C GLU A 180 -21.14 -35.76 -24.64
N GLU A 181 -21.04 -36.37 -23.45
CA GLU A 181 -22.20 -36.67 -22.60
C GLU A 181 -22.71 -35.50 -21.72
N VAL A 182 -22.01 -34.35 -21.69
CA VAL A 182 -22.30 -33.28 -20.72
C VAL A 182 -22.72 -32.01 -21.46
N LYS A 183 -23.94 -31.54 -21.18
CA LYS A 183 -24.49 -30.29 -21.70
C LYS A 183 -25.10 -29.43 -20.60
N PHE A 184 -24.68 -28.16 -20.56
CA PHE A 184 -25.23 -27.10 -19.72
C PHE A 184 -26.16 -26.21 -20.56
N GLU A 185 -27.46 -26.32 -20.33
CA GLU A 185 -28.51 -25.59 -21.06
C GLU A 185 -28.77 -24.19 -20.50
N LYS A 186 -28.42 -23.96 -19.23
CA LYS A 186 -28.56 -22.67 -18.57
C LYS A 186 -27.46 -21.70 -18.99
N GLU A 187 -27.74 -20.41 -18.83
CA GLU A 187 -26.73 -19.38 -18.93
C GLU A 187 -25.70 -19.52 -17.80
N MET A 188 -24.42 -19.64 -18.19
CA MET A 188 -23.31 -19.86 -17.28
C MET A 188 -22.43 -18.61 -17.10
N THR A 189 -21.94 -18.41 -15.88
CA THR A 189 -20.77 -17.62 -15.55
C THR A 189 -19.63 -18.58 -15.26
N LEU A 190 -18.64 -18.60 -16.15
CA LEU A 190 -17.48 -19.48 -16.04
C LEU A 190 -16.23 -18.64 -15.86
N LEU A 191 -15.57 -18.79 -14.70
CA LEU A 191 -14.33 -18.07 -14.37
C LEU A 191 -13.16 -19.04 -14.47
N LEU A 192 -12.28 -18.80 -15.44
CA LEU A 192 -11.10 -19.61 -15.73
C LEU A 192 -9.83 -18.74 -15.70
N SER A 193 -9.89 -17.58 -15.03
CA SER A 193 -8.75 -16.67 -14.94
C SER A 193 -7.55 -17.33 -14.26
N SER A 194 -6.33 -16.92 -14.64
CA SER A 194 -5.09 -17.40 -14.01
C SER A 194 -4.85 -18.92 -14.11
N ASN A 195 -5.32 -19.56 -15.19
CA ASN A 195 -5.05 -20.97 -15.53
C ASN A 195 -3.93 -21.10 -16.57
N LYS A 196 -3.58 -22.31 -17.01
CA LYS A 196 -2.47 -22.56 -17.96
C LYS A 196 -2.97 -22.79 -19.40
N ILE A 197 -4.10 -22.20 -19.77
CA ILE A 197 -4.73 -22.44 -21.08
C ILE A 197 -3.90 -21.77 -22.18
N ASN A 198 -3.47 -22.54 -23.18
CA ASN A 198 -2.57 -22.09 -24.24
C ASN A 198 -3.26 -21.84 -25.60
N GLU A 199 -4.34 -22.55 -25.89
CA GLU A 199 -5.11 -22.45 -27.12
C GLU A 199 -6.59 -22.74 -26.88
N LEU A 200 -7.45 -22.11 -27.70
CA LEU A 200 -8.88 -22.42 -27.76
C LEU A 200 -9.14 -23.25 -29.02
N LEU A 201 -9.33 -24.56 -28.83
CA LEU A 201 -9.55 -25.53 -29.91
C LEU A 201 -10.96 -25.43 -30.50
N LYS A 202 -11.16 -26.01 -31.68
CA LYS A 202 -12.48 -26.22 -32.28
C LYS A 202 -13.41 -26.93 -31.29
N GLY A 203 -14.60 -26.35 -31.07
CA GLY A 203 -15.60 -26.94 -30.19
C GLY A 203 -15.20 -27.00 -28.70
N ALA A 204 -14.21 -26.20 -28.27
CA ALA A 204 -13.72 -26.18 -26.88
C ALA A 204 -14.86 -26.09 -25.85
N PHE A 205 -15.94 -25.37 -26.18
CA PHE A 205 -17.08 -25.13 -25.30
C PHE A 205 -18.36 -25.88 -25.68
N ASP A 206 -18.31 -26.96 -26.48
CA ASP A 206 -19.50 -27.72 -26.93
C ASP A 206 -20.36 -28.36 -25.83
N SER A 207 -19.84 -28.43 -24.61
CA SER A 207 -20.63 -28.77 -23.41
C SER A 207 -21.50 -27.63 -22.88
N PHE A 208 -21.35 -26.40 -23.39
CA PHE A 208 -22.09 -25.23 -22.95
C PHE A 208 -22.95 -24.70 -24.10
N THR A 209 -24.05 -24.00 -23.77
CA THR A 209 -24.96 -23.44 -24.78
C THR A 209 -25.09 -21.92 -24.69
N LYS A 210 -24.91 -21.34 -23.49
CA LYS A 210 -25.05 -19.90 -23.23
C LYS A 210 -24.09 -19.45 -22.12
N PHE A 211 -23.52 -18.27 -22.28
CA PHE A 211 -22.70 -17.63 -21.25
C PHE A 211 -23.21 -16.22 -20.91
N GLY A 212 -23.42 -15.96 -19.61
CA GLY A 212 -23.61 -14.60 -19.11
C GLY A 212 -22.26 -13.88 -19.04
N LYS A 213 -21.23 -14.61 -18.59
CA LYS A 213 -19.84 -14.16 -18.56
C LYS A 213 -18.89 -15.34 -18.73
N LEU A 214 -17.90 -15.20 -19.60
CA LEU A 214 -16.78 -16.12 -19.72
C LEU A 214 -15.49 -15.35 -19.49
N ASP A 215 -14.76 -15.71 -18.44
CA ASP A 215 -13.49 -15.08 -18.08
C ASP A 215 -12.33 -16.06 -18.31
N LEU A 216 -11.50 -15.74 -19.30
CA LEU A 216 -10.30 -16.47 -19.69
C LEU A 216 -9.04 -15.60 -19.49
N SER A 217 -9.12 -14.57 -18.65
CA SER A 217 -8.01 -13.64 -18.43
C SER A 217 -6.80 -14.31 -17.77
N TYR A 218 -5.61 -13.70 -17.88
CA TYR A 218 -4.39 -14.18 -17.22
C TYR A 218 -4.01 -15.64 -17.53
N ASN A 219 -4.37 -16.11 -18.73
CA ASN A 219 -3.97 -17.42 -19.26
C ASN A 219 -2.72 -17.26 -20.16
N GLN A 220 -2.47 -18.23 -21.04
CA GLN A 220 -1.34 -18.25 -21.99
C GLN A 220 -1.85 -18.39 -23.43
N ILE A 221 -3.07 -17.90 -23.70
CA ILE A 221 -3.75 -18.13 -24.97
C ILE A 221 -3.00 -17.40 -26.08
N THR A 222 -2.53 -18.15 -27.07
CA THR A 222 -1.85 -17.62 -28.26
C THR A 222 -2.67 -17.80 -29.54
N LYS A 223 -3.48 -18.87 -29.59
CA LYS A 223 -4.29 -19.25 -30.75
C LYS A 223 -5.75 -19.44 -30.34
N VAL A 224 -6.64 -18.94 -31.19
CA VAL A 224 -8.09 -19.11 -31.07
C VAL A 224 -8.60 -19.69 -32.39
N ASP A 225 -9.21 -20.87 -32.34
CA ASP A 225 -9.83 -21.51 -33.50
C ASP A 225 -11.09 -20.77 -33.96
N GLU A 226 -11.40 -20.84 -35.26
CA GLU A 226 -12.59 -20.17 -35.83
C GLU A 226 -13.93 -20.79 -35.35
N GLN A 227 -13.91 -22.03 -34.86
CA GLN A 227 -15.08 -22.76 -34.36
C GLN A 227 -15.01 -23.00 -32.84
N ALA A 228 -14.16 -22.27 -32.11
CA ALA A 228 -14.00 -22.44 -30.66
C ALA A 228 -15.31 -22.25 -29.87
N PHE A 229 -16.15 -21.30 -30.30
CA PHE A 229 -17.43 -20.96 -29.66
C PHE A 229 -18.66 -21.41 -30.45
N GLN A 230 -18.54 -22.36 -31.39
CA GLN A 230 -19.62 -22.70 -32.35
C GLN A 230 -20.96 -23.11 -31.70
N SER A 231 -20.91 -23.71 -30.52
CA SER A 231 -22.06 -24.21 -29.74
C SER A 231 -22.75 -23.14 -28.89
N ILE A 232 -22.11 -21.98 -28.70
CA ILE A 232 -22.60 -20.95 -27.79
C ILE A 232 -23.63 -20.07 -28.50
N SER A 233 -24.91 -20.36 -28.31
CA SER A 233 -26.02 -19.60 -28.91
C SER A 233 -26.14 -18.15 -28.42
N SER A 234 -25.63 -17.84 -27.23
CA SER A 234 -25.65 -16.49 -26.65
C SER A 234 -24.51 -16.30 -25.66
N MET A 235 -23.80 -15.17 -25.75
CA MET A 235 -22.74 -14.77 -24.84
C MET A 235 -22.86 -13.28 -24.55
N ASN A 236 -22.87 -12.84 -23.29
CA ASN A 236 -23.00 -11.40 -22.97
C ASN A 236 -21.64 -10.71 -22.73
N GLU A 237 -20.74 -11.34 -21.95
CA GLU A 237 -19.40 -10.82 -21.64
C GLU A 237 -18.32 -11.88 -21.89
N LEU A 238 -17.25 -11.48 -22.57
CA LEU A 238 -16.06 -12.29 -22.79
C LEU A 238 -14.81 -11.51 -22.37
N ASP A 239 -14.03 -12.08 -21.46
CA ASP A 239 -12.73 -11.56 -21.06
C ASP A 239 -11.61 -12.49 -21.55
N LEU A 240 -10.77 -11.97 -22.44
CA LEU A 240 -9.58 -12.61 -22.99
C LEU A 240 -8.31 -11.79 -22.67
N SER A 241 -8.38 -10.89 -21.68
CA SER A 241 -7.28 -9.99 -21.33
C SER A 241 -6.09 -10.72 -20.72
N TYR A 242 -4.91 -10.09 -20.75
CA TYR A 242 -3.68 -10.64 -20.16
C TYR A 242 -3.36 -12.04 -20.71
N ASN A 243 -3.42 -12.19 -22.02
CA ASN A 243 -3.02 -13.38 -22.77
C ASN A 243 -1.91 -12.99 -23.77
N SER A 244 -1.66 -13.81 -24.79
CA SER A 244 -0.67 -13.53 -25.83
C SER A 244 -1.27 -13.71 -27.23
N ILE A 245 -2.52 -13.26 -27.38
CA ILE A 245 -3.29 -13.41 -28.61
C ILE A 245 -2.76 -12.41 -29.64
N VAL A 246 -2.38 -12.92 -30.82
CA VAL A 246 -1.90 -12.10 -31.95
C VAL A 246 -2.99 -11.87 -33.00
N HIS A 247 -3.90 -12.83 -33.15
CA HIS A 247 -4.97 -12.78 -34.14
C HIS A 247 -6.20 -13.58 -33.67
N ILE A 248 -7.40 -13.12 -34.04
CA ILE A 248 -8.66 -13.85 -33.85
C ILE A 248 -9.33 -14.04 -35.22
N PRO A 249 -9.57 -15.29 -35.67
CA PRO A 249 -10.16 -15.59 -36.97
C PRO A 249 -11.57 -15.01 -37.18
N ILE A 250 -11.92 -14.70 -38.43
CA ILE A 250 -13.14 -13.95 -38.77
C ILE A 250 -14.46 -14.61 -38.31
N LYS A 251 -14.53 -15.95 -38.25
CA LYS A 251 -15.75 -16.69 -37.87
C LYS A 251 -15.86 -17.01 -36.39
N THR A 252 -14.85 -16.68 -35.57
CA THR A 252 -14.78 -17.06 -34.15
C THR A 252 -16.04 -16.69 -33.36
N PHE A 253 -16.68 -15.56 -33.69
CA PHE A 253 -17.88 -15.07 -32.98
C PHE A 253 -19.19 -15.15 -33.79
N GLU A 254 -19.25 -15.97 -34.85
CA GLU A 254 -20.39 -16.04 -35.78
C GLU A 254 -21.74 -16.24 -35.07
N TYR A 255 -21.78 -17.14 -34.09
CA TYR A 255 -23.00 -17.47 -33.37
C TYR A 255 -23.32 -16.49 -32.22
N GLN A 256 -22.32 -15.77 -31.70
CA GLN A 256 -22.49 -14.80 -30.61
C GLN A 256 -22.72 -13.37 -31.12
N ALA A 257 -22.62 -13.14 -32.43
CA ALA A 257 -22.75 -11.87 -33.13
C ALA A 257 -23.89 -10.95 -32.62
N LYS A 258 -25.06 -11.51 -32.29
CA LYS A 258 -26.25 -10.77 -31.85
C LYS A 258 -26.38 -10.61 -30.33
N SER A 259 -25.46 -11.19 -29.55
CA SER A 259 -25.55 -11.27 -28.09
C SER A 259 -24.36 -10.66 -27.34
N LEU A 260 -23.15 -10.72 -27.91
CA LEU A 260 -21.93 -10.26 -27.24
C LEU A 260 -21.92 -8.74 -27.09
N LYS A 261 -22.02 -8.27 -25.84
CA LYS A 261 -22.07 -6.84 -25.51
C LYS A 261 -20.73 -6.32 -25.01
N LYS A 262 -19.97 -7.13 -24.30
CA LYS A 262 -18.68 -6.73 -23.72
C LYS A 262 -17.57 -7.68 -24.14
N LEU A 263 -16.51 -7.12 -24.72
CA LEU A 263 -15.32 -7.86 -25.09
C LEU A 263 -14.09 -7.15 -24.52
N ASN A 264 -13.34 -7.86 -23.67
CA ASN A 264 -12.09 -7.41 -23.13
C ASN A 264 -10.91 -8.18 -23.75
N LEU A 265 -10.03 -7.45 -24.42
CA LEU A 265 -8.82 -7.93 -25.09
C LEU A 265 -7.59 -7.17 -24.61
N GLU A 266 -7.68 -6.49 -23.46
CA GLU A 266 -6.57 -5.76 -22.85
C GLU A 266 -5.32 -6.64 -22.69
N GLU A 267 -4.14 -6.05 -22.87
CA GLU A 267 -2.86 -6.72 -22.63
C GLU A 267 -2.74 -8.03 -23.45
N ASN A 268 -2.80 -7.88 -24.77
CA ASN A 268 -2.52 -8.92 -25.75
C ASN A 268 -1.51 -8.41 -26.79
N ASP A 269 -1.18 -9.24 -27.77
CA ASP A 269 -0.20 -8.93 -28.82
C ASP A 269 -0.86 -8.51 -30.14
N LEU A 270 -2.05 -7.91 -30.08
CA LEU A 270 -2.82 -7.51 -31.27
C LEU A 270 -2.17 -6.30 -31.94
N HIS A 271 -1.83 -6.43 -33.22
CA HIS A 271 -1.25 -5.35 -34.03
C HIS A 271 -2.31 -4.56 -34.81
N THR A 272 -3.45 -5.19 -35.07
CA THR A 272 -4.61 -4.62 -35.76
C THR A 272 -5.89 -5.06 -35.04
N LEU A 273 -7.02 -4.41 -35.34
CA LEU A 273 -8.31 -4.93 -34.91
C LEU A 273 -8.56 -6.32 -35.51
N PRO A 274 -9.05 -7.29 -34.72
CA PRO A 274 -9.40 -8.59 -35.26
C PRO A 274 -10.59 -8.50 -36.23
N SER A 275 -10.48 -9.13 -37.40
CA SER A 275 -11.57 -9.21 -38.39
C SER A 275 -12.82 -9.90 -37.85
N ALA A 276 -12.67 -10.74 -36.82
CA ALA A 276 -13.76 -11.39 -36.08
C ALA A 276 -14.79 -10.39 -35.52
N LEU A 277 -14.36 -9.15 -35.24
CA LEU A 277 -15.24 -8.13 -34.68
C LEU A 277 -16.30 -7.67 -35.69
N ARG A 278 -16.03 -7.79 -37.01
CA ARG A 278 -16.87 -7.24 -38.09
C ARG A 278 -18.34 -7.67 -38.02
N ILE A 279 -18.62 -8.80 -37.41
CA ILE A 279 -19.96 -9.39 -37.32
C ILE A 279 -20.66 -9.13 -35.97
N LEU A 280 -20.04 -8.44 -35.01
CA LEU A 280 -20.55 -8.31 -33.64
C LEU A 280 -21.62 -7.21 -33.48
N TYR A 281 -22.79 -7.36 -34.08
CA TYR A 281 -23.87 -6.35 -34.08
C TYR A 281 -24.26 -5.80 -32.70
N ALA A 282 -24.15 -6.57 -31.62
CA ALA A 282 -24.60 -6.17 -30.28
C ALA A 282 -23.53 -5.51 -29.39
N LEU A 283 -22.30 -5.34 -29.88
CA LEU A 283 -21.16 -4.92 -29.06
C LEU A 283 -21.34 -3.48 -28.55
N GLN A 284 -21.20 -3.31 -27.23
CA GLN A 284 -21.36 -2.04 -26.50
C GLN A 284 -20.06 -1.58 -25.84
N VAL A 285 -19.24 -2.51 -25.34
CA VAL A 285 -17.96 -2.21 -24.69
C VAL A 285 -16.86 -3.02 -25.36
N LEU A 286 -15.85 -2.31 -25.84
CA LEU A 286 -14.64 -2.92 -26.40
C LEU A 286 -13.42 -2.35 -25.68
N ASN A 287 -12.74 -3.20 -24.90
CA ASN A 287 -11.46 -2.88 -24.28
C ASN A 287 -10.32 -3.52 -25.07
N MET A 288 -9.45 -2.69 -25.63
CA MET A 288 -8.27 -3.06 -26.41
C MET A 288 -7.03 -2.35 -25.88
N ASN A 289 -7.05 -1.95 -24.61
CA ASN A 289 -5.92 -1.30 -23.96
C ASN A 289 -4.65 -2.14 -24.03
N SER A 290 -3.50 -1.49 -24.00
CA SER A 290 -2.19 -2.16 -23.87
C SER A 290 -1.95 -3.26 -24.90
N ASN A 291 -2.30 -2.99 -26.16
CA ASN A 291 -1.97 -3.83 -27.31
C ASN A 291 -0.89 -3.14 -28.15
N LYS A 292 -0.68 -3.61 -29.39
CA LYS A 292 0.33 -3.08 -30.32
C LYS A 292 -0.30 -2.33 -31.49
N LEU A 293 -1.52 -1.80 -31.32
CA LEU A 293 -2.30 -1.14 -32.36
C LEU A 293 -1.60 0.15 -32.82
N ALA A 294 -1.20 0.23 -34.09
CA ALA A 294 -0.57 1.41 -34.68
C ALA A 294 -1.56 2.26 -35.50
N ASP A 295 -2.55 1.59 -36.11
CA ASP A 295 -3.69 2.20 -36.77
C ASP A 295 -4.92 1.33 -36.52
N ILE A 296 -6.09 1.87 -36.81
CA ILE A 296 -7.36 1.17 -36.65
C ILE A 296 -8.05 1.15 -38.03
N ASP A 297 -8.47 -0.03 -38.48
CA ASP A 297 -9.18 -0.17 -39.77
C ASP A 297 -10.70 -0.07 -39.56
N ASN A 298 -11.34 0.84 -40.31
CA ASN A 298 -12.77 1.08 -40.30
C ASN A 298 -13.59 -0.14 -40.74
N SER A 299 -13.03 -0.98 -41.60
CA SER A 299 -13.74 -2.16 -42.13
C SER A 299 -14.15 -3.17 -41.04
N ALA A 300 -13.41 -3.20 -39.92
CA ALA A 300 -13.62 -4.14 -38.82
C ALA A 300 -14.73 -3.70 -37.84
N MET A 301 -15.09 -2.41 -37.78
CA MET A 301 -16.04 -1.89 -36.78
C MET A 301 -17.39 -1.45 -37.35
N TYR A 302 -17.51 -1.33 -38.67
CA TYR A 302 -18.67 -0.74 -39.36
C TYR A 302 -20.03 -1.21 -38.81
N THR A 303 -20.15 -2.50 -38.53
CA THR A 303 -21.40 -3.16 -38.13
C THR A 303 -21.91 -2.78 -36.73
N PHE A 304 -21.02 -2.50 -35.80
CA PHE A 304 -21.35 -2.29 -34.37
C PHE A 304 -20.94 -0.92 -33.84
N LYS A 305 -20.24 -0.13 -34.67
CA LYS A 305 -19.86 1.26 -34.43
C LYS A 305 -20.98 2.09 -33.80
N ASN A 306 -22.21 1.95 -34.27
CA ASN A 306 -23.36 2.73 -33.79
C ASN A 306 -23.93 2.26 -32.44
N ASN A 307 -23.53 1.09 -31.95
CA ASN A 307 -23.99 0.50 -30.68
C ASN A 307 -22.97 0.62 -29.55
N LEU A 308 -21.72 0.98 -29.87
CA LEU A 308 -20.68 1.17 -28.88
C LEU A 308 -21.02 2.32 -27.93
N ILE A 309 -20.87 2.02 -26.64
CA ILE A 309 -20.98 2.94 -25.51
C ILE A 309 -19.58 3.28 -24.99
N GLU A 310 -18.68 2.30 -24.92
CA GLU A 310 -17.30 2.48 -24.45
C GLU A 310 -16.28 1.86 -25.40
N LEU A 311 -15.26 2.65 -25.75
CA LEU A 311 -14.12 2.23 -26.56
C LEU A 311 -12.82 2.61 -25.85
N LEU A 312 -12.07 1.61 -25.40
CA LEU A 312 -10.83 1.79 -24.64
C LEU A 312 -9.64 1.33 -25.49
N LEU A 313 -8.76 2.28 -25.82
CA LEU A 313 -7.60 2.10 -26.71
C LEU A 313 -6.32 2.68 -26.09
N ALA A 314 -6.29 2.83 -24.77
CA ALA A 314 -5.14 3.36 -24.04
C ALA A 314 -3.90 2.47 -24.20
N CYS A 315 -2.71 3.03 -23.99
CA CYS A 315 -1.44 2.29 -24.01
C CYS A 315 -1.18 1.53 -25.32
N ASN A 316 -1.63 2.05 -26.46
CA ASN A 316 -1.34 1.51 -27.79
C ASN A 316 -0.24 2.33 -28.49
N ARG A 317 -0.11 2.18 -29.80
CA ARG A 317 0.88 2.87 -30.64
C ARG A 317 0.24 3.82 -31.64
N LEU A 318 -0.98 4.30 -31.35
CA LEU A 318 -1.73 5.17 -32.26
C LEU A 318 -1.01 6.52 -32.40
N ASN A 319 -0.71 6.93 -33.63
CA ASN A 319 -0.01 8.20 -33.90
C ASN A 319 -0.98 9.37 -34.20
N ARG A 320 -2.27 9.07 -34.41
CA ARG A 320 -3.34 10.02 -34.71
C ARG A 320 -4.65 9.55 -34.09
N VAL A 321 -5.61 10.46 -33.94
CA VAL A 321 -6.99 10.10 -33.61
C VAL A 321 -7.60 9.37 -34.82
N PRO A 322 -8.22 8.18 -34.65
CA PRO A 322 -8.79 7.39 -35.73
C PRO A 322 -10.16 7.96 -36.20
N HIS A 323 -10.16 9.17 -36.75
CA HIS A 323 -11.38 9.93 -37.03
C HIS A 323 -12.36 9.23 -37.99
N ASP A 324 -11.86 8.58 -39.04
CA ASP A 324 -12.68 7.82 -40.02
C ASP A 324 -13.57 6.78 -39.33
N ILE A 325 -13.08 6.24 -38.21
CA ILE A 325 -13.75 5.18 -37.45
C ILE A 325 -14.66 5.77 -36.41
N LEU A 326 -14.28 6.87 -35.78
CA LEU A 326 -15.12 7.53 -34.78
C LEU A 326 -16.34 8.22 -35.41
N GLU A 327 -16.25 8.65 -36.68
CA GLU A 327 -17.29 9.46 -37.33
C GLU A 327 -18.70 8.82 -37.24
N GLY A 328 -19.61 9.38 -36.45
CA GLY A 328 -20.99 8.89 -36.36
C GLY A 328 -21.24 7.78 -35.34
N MET A 329 -20.30 7.48 -34.43
CA MET A 329 -20.56 6.65 -33.24
C MET A 329 -21.51 7.36 -32.26
N ASN A 330 -22.80 7.43 -32.61
CA ASN A 330 -23.76 8.27 -31.90
C ASN A 330 -24.08 7.82 -30.47
N GLN A 331 -23.82 6.56 -30.10
CA GLN A 331 -24.08 6.05 -28.74
C GLN A 331 -22.83 6.10 -27.83
N LEU A 332 -21.67 6.47 -28.37
CA LEU A 332 -20.41 6.43 -27.65
C LEU A 332 -20.42 7.47 -26.53
N GLN A 333 -20.19 7.03 -25.30
CA GLN A 333 -20.17 7.84 -24.10
C GLN A 333 -18.76 7.97 -23.51
N HIS A 334 -17.91 6.94 -23.67
CA HIS A 334 -16.55 6.92 -23.14
C HIS A 334 -15.55 6.53 -24.22
N LEU A 335 -14.56 7.39 -24.46
CA LEU A 335 -13.44 7.14 -25.36
C LEU A 335 -12.13 7.37 -24.62
N ASP A 336 -11.30 6.33 -24.52
CA ASP A 336 -9.95 6.41 -23.96
C ASP A 336 -8.89 6.20 -25.05
N LEU A 337 -8.12 7.25 -25.32
CA LEU A 337 -6.99 7.27 -26.24
C LEU A 337 -5.69 7.64 -25.51
N SER A 338 -5.65 7.54 -24.18
CA SER A 338 -4.51 7.94 -23.38
C SER A 338 -3.28 7.07 -23.62
N LYS A 339 -2.10 7.61 -23.29
CA LYS A 339 -0.81 6.90 -23.39
C LYS A 339 -0.55 6.30 -24.79
N ASN A 340 -0.98 7.01 -25.83
CA ASN A 340 -0.65 6.71 -27.22
C ASN A 340 0.47 7.65 -27.71
N ARG A 341 0.68 7.71 -29.02
CA ARG A 341 1.70 8.55 -29.68
C ARG A 341 1.04 9.69 -30.46
N ILE A 342 -0.17 10.09 -30.09
CA ILE A 342 -0.94 11.10 -30.80
C ILE A 342 -0.24 12.45 -30.67
N SER A 343 0.16 13.03 -31.79
CA SER A 343 0.94 14.28 -31.79
C SER A 343 0.15 15.52 -32.19
N ASP A 344 -0.96 15.33 -32.90
CA ASP A 344 -1.90 16.37 -33.32
C ASP A 344 -3.34 15.82 -33.37
N ILE A 345 -4.31 16.72 -33.33
CA ILE A 345 -5.72 16.43 -33.52
C ILE A 345 -6.22 17.24 -34.72
N GLU A 346 -6.56 16.52 -35.78
CA GLU A 346 -7.03 17.10 -37.02
C GLU A 346 -8.41 17.77 -36.82
N LYS A 347 -8.76 18.64 -37.77
CA LYS A 347 -10.08 19.28 -37.77
C LYS A 347 -11.16 18.19 -37.91
N LEU A 348 -12.23 18.30 -37.12
CA LEU A 348 -13.36 17.36 -37.14
C LEU A 348 -13.01 15.91 -36.72
N SER A 349 -11.88 15.67 -36.05
CA SER A 349 -11.50 14.31 -35.62
C SER A 349 -12.51 13.59 -34.71
N PHE A 350 -13.41 14.35 -34.07
CA PHE A 350 -14.47 13.84 -33.19
C PHE A 350 -15.88 14.20 -33.72
N GLU A 351 -16.01 14.39 -35.03
CA GLU A 351 -17.28 14.77 -35.64
C GLU A 351 -18.37 13.70 -35.45
N ARG A 352 -19.61 14.16 -35.20
CA ARG A 352 -20.79 13.31 -34.98
C ARG A 352 -20.65 12.32 -33.80
N LEU A 353 -20.07 12.79 -32.68
CA LEU A 353 -20.09 12.10 -31.37
C LEU A 353 -20.95 12.86 -30.34
N PRO A 354 -22.27 13.03 -30.57
CA PRO A 354 -23.10 13.93 -29.79
C PRO A 354 -23.31 13.51 -28.33
N ASN A 355 -23.20 12.21 -28.03
CA ASN A 355 -23.44 11.63 -26.70
C ASN A 355 -22.15 11.32 -25.93
N LEU A 356 -20.97 11.73 -26.44
CA LEU A 356 -19.71 11.50 -25.73
C LEU A 356 -19.67 12.31 -24.44
N ILE A 357 -19.51 11.61 -23.31
CA ILE A 357 -19.49 12.18 -21.96
C ILE A 357 -18.04 12.32 -21.47
N LYS A 358 -17.20 11.33 -21.75
CA LYS A 358 -15.82 11.23 -21.27
C LYS A 358 -14.84 11.01 -22.42
N LEU A 359 -13.87 11.91 -22.53
CA LEU A 359 -12.74 11.80 -23.47
C LEU A 359 -11.41 11.88 -22.72
N ASN A 360 -10.60 10.85 -22.85
CA ASN A 360 -9.26 10.80 -22.26
C ASN A 360 -8.18 10.80 -23.36
N LEU A 361 -7.32 11.82 -23.34
CA LEU A 361 -6.19 12.01 -24.25
C LEU A 361 -4.88 12.20 -23.47
N ALA A 362 -4.85 11.86 -22.17
CA ALA A 362 -3.69 12.07 -21.32
C ALA A 362 -2.47 11.26 -21.79
N GLY A 363 -1.26 11.73 -21.52
CA GLY A 363 -0.04 10.95 -21.82
C GLY A 363 0.27 10.79 -23.31
N ASN A 364 -0.23 11.68 -24.16
CA ASN A 364 0.08 11.72 -25.59
C ASN A 364 1.20 12.74 -25.88
N GLN A 365 1.41 13.07 -27.16
CA GLN A 365 2.46 13.98 -27.62
C GLN A 365 1.92 15.31 -28.15
N LEU A 366 0.71 15.71 -27.71
CA LEU A 366 0.03 16.91 -28.20
C LEU A 366 0.81 18.17 -27.82
N LYS A 367 1.20 18.97 -28.80
CA LYS A 367 2.01 20.19 -28.56
C LYS A 367 1.18 21.47 -28.49
N LYS A 368 0.08 21.50 -29.24
CA LYS A 368 -0.70 22.68 -29.56
C LYS A 368 -2.13 22.26 -29.82
N LEU A 369 -3.11 23.08 -29.43
CA LEU A 369 -4.52 22.89 -29.79
C LEU A 369 -5.08 24.20 -30.36
N PHE A 370 -4.85 24.45 -31.65
CA PHE A 370 -5.25 25.70 -32.33
C PHE A 370 -6.39 25.55 -33.33
N ASN A 371 -6.66 24.34 -33.80
CA ASN A 371 -7.64 24.13 -34.85
C ASN A 371 -9.03 24.50 -34.31
N PHE A 372 -9.62 25.53 -34.90
CA PHE A 372 -11.02 25.84 -34.65
C PHE A 372 -11.84 24.61 -35.07
N ARG A 373 -12.78 24.18 -34.21
CA ARG A 373 -13.72 23.07 -34.43
C ARG A 373 -13.28 21.64 -34.13
N ILE A 374 -12.20 21.40 -33.39
CA ILE A 374 -11.84 20.03 -32.95
C ILE A 374 -12.99 19.38 -32.14
N PHE A 375 -13.57 20.14 -31.22
CA PHE A 375 -14.56 19.63 -30.24
C PHE A 375 -16.00 20.08 -30.53
N ASP A 376 -16.29 20.65 -31.71
CA ASP A 376 -17.58 21.29 -32.02
C ASP A 376 -18.81 20.36 -31.88
N SER A 377 -18.62 19.06 -32.11
CA SER A 377 -19.68 18.06 -32.02
C SER A 377 -19.90 17.51 -30.60
N LEU A 378 -18.99 17.76 -29.66
CA LEU A 378 -18.95 17.12 -28.34
C LEU A 378 -19.82 17.86 -27.30
N LYS A 379 -21.09 18.10 -27.63
CA LYS A 379 -21.98 18.95 -26.82
C LYS A 379 -22.34 18.36 -25.45
N SER A 380 -22.31 17.03 -25.32
CA SER A 380 -22.59 16.31 -24.07
C SER A 380 -21.35 16.03 -23.23
N LEU A 381 -20.17 16.45 -23.68
CA LEU A 381 -18.92 16.14 -23.00
C LEU A 381 -18.87 16.82 -21.65
N ALA A 382 -18.73 16.02 -20.60
CA ALA A 382 -18.63 16.47 -19.21
C ALA A 382 -17.20 16.34 -18.67
N TYR A 383 -16.40 15.40 -19.19
CA TYR A 383 -15.02 15.12 -18.77
C TYR A 383 -14.06 15.17 -19.95
N LEU A 384 -13.02 16.00 -19.85
CA LEU A 384 -11.92 16.05 -20.80
C LEU A 384 -10.57 16.03 -20.09
N ASP A 385 -9.74 15.05 -20.43
CA ASP A 385 -8.38 14.95 -19.91
C ASP A 385 -7.33 15.10 -21.01
N LEU A 386 -6.51 16.15 -20.86
CA LEU A 386 -5.40 16.54 -21.73
C LEU A 386 -4.08 16.60 -20.95
N SER A 387 -4.03 16.02 -19.76
CA SER A 387 -2.86 16.05 -18.89
C SER A 387 -1.68 15.25 -19.45
N TYR A 388 -0.47 15.50 -18.95
CA TYR A 388 0.76 14.79 -19.37
C TYR A 388 0.97 14.82 -20.90
N ASN A 389 0.69 15.95 -21.51
CA ASN A 389 0.98 16.22 -22.91
C ASN A 389 2.11 17.27 -23.00
N LYS A 390 2.30 17.85 -24.18
CA LYS A 390 3.32 18.89 -24.43
C LYS A 390 2.66 20.22 -24.79
N LEU A 391 1.46 20.48 -24.27
CA LEU A 391 0.66 21.64 -24.66
C LEU A 391 1.33 22.91 -24.17
N SER A 392 1.78 23.73 -25.12
CA SER A 392 2.37 25.04 -24.83
C SER A 392 1.38 26.18 -25.00
N ILE A 393 0.38 25.99 -25.88
CA ILE A 393 -0.59 27.03 -26.25
C ILE A 393 -1.95 26.38 -26.56
N LEU A 394 -3.02 27.03 -26.10
CA LEU A 394 -4.41 26.71 -26.42
C LEU A 394 -5.04 27.81 -27.28
N GLY A 395 -5.80 27.41 -28.30
CA GLY A 395 -6.55 28.32 -29.17
C GLY A 395 -7.69 29.01 -28.42
N LYS A 396 -7.99 30.26 -28.79
CA LYS A 396 -8.96 31.11 -28.08
C LYS A 396 -10.39 30.54 -28.04
N THR A 397 -10.78 29.73 -29.02
CA THR A 397 -12.14 29.18 -29.14
C THR A 397 -12.17 27.65 -29.08
N VAL A 398 -11.07 27.01 -28.66
CA VAL A 398 -10.92 25.55 -28.76
C VAL A 398 -12.00 24.79 -27.97
N PHE A 399 -12.41 25.31 -26.80
CA PHE A 399 -13.45 24.70 -25.97
C PHE A 399 -14.82 25.39 -26.07
N GLU A 400 -15.00 26.36 -26.99
CA GLU A 400 -16.19 27.24 -27.01
C GLU A 400 -17.52 26.46 -27.12
N LYS A 401 -17.52 25.30 -27.79
CA LYS A 401 -18.70 24.45 -27.97
C LYS A 401 -18.90 23.39 -26.87
N LEU A 402 -17.97 23.24 -25.94
CA LEU A 402 -18.04 22.30 -24.83
C LEU A 402 -18.89 22.87 -23.68
N THR A 403 -20.10 23.32 -23.98
CA THR A 403 -21.01 23.99 -23.03
C THR A 403 -21.51 23.07 -21.90
N GLY A 404 -21.31 21.76 -22.04
CA GLY A 404 -21.62 20.75 -21.02
C GLY A 404 -20.44 20.40 -20.10
N LEU A 405 -19.25 20.94 -20.34
CA LEU A 405 -18.02 20.47 -19.69
C LEU A 405 -18.01 20.82 -18.20
N GLU A 406 -17.83 19.80 -17.36
CA GLU A 406 -17.78 19.93 -15.91
C GLU A 406 -16.35 19.76 -15.36
N SER A 407 -15.52 18.96 -16.04
CA SER A 407 -14.15 18.65 -15.60
C SER A 407 -13.14 18.79 -16.74
N LEU A 408 -12.10 19.59 -16.50
CA LEU A 408 -10.98 19.80 -17.44
C LEU A 408 -9.63 19.63 -16.75
N PHE A 409 -8.85 18.69 -17.26
CA PHE A 409 -7.52 18.35 -16.76
C PHE A 409 -6.44 18.78 -17.76
N LEU A 410 -5.55 19.66 -17.31
CA LEU A 410 -4.46 20.24 -18.10
C LEU A 410 -3.11 20.17 -17.36
N GLN A 411 -3.04 19.43 -16.26
CA GLN A 411 -1.82 19.30 -15.48
C GLN A 411 -0.69 18.63 -16.27
N ASN A 412 0.56 18.90 -15.89
CA ASN A 412 1.75 18.35 -16.55
C ASN A 412 1.78 18.65 -18.05
N ASN A 413 1.69 19.94 -18.37
CA ASN A 413 1.84 20.48 -19.73
C ASN A 413 2.92 21.59 -19.72
N MET A 414 2.99 22.38 -20.79
CA MET A 414 3.99 23.44 -20.95
C MET A 414 3.36 24.83 -21.07
N LEU A 415 2.18 25.05 -20.48
CA LEU A 415 1.47 26.33 -20.58
C LEU A 415 2.24 27.42 -19.83
N THR A 416 2.70 28.46 -20.54
CA THR A 416 3.44 29.58 -19.94
C THR A 416 2.54 30.73 -19.50
N GLU A 417 1.34 30.82 -20.08
CA GLU A 417 0.34 31.84 -19.80
C GLU A 417 -0.99 31.20 -19.46
N PHE A 418 -1.77 31.84 -18.59
CA PHE A 418 -3.12 31.38 -18.29
C PHE A 418 -4.05 31.63 -19.49
N PRO A 419 -4.65 30.59 -20.09
CA PRO A 419 -5.36 30.71 -21.37
C PRO A 419 -6.80 31.22 -21.20
N LYS A 420 -6.97 32.42 -20.63
CA LYS A 420 -8.28 33.04 -20.30
C LYS A 420 -9.28 32.96 -21.45
N ALA A 421 -8.85 33.25 -22.68
CA ALA A 421 -9.74 33.27 -23.83
C ALA A 421 -10.32 31.88 -24.15
N SER A 422 -9.54 30.81 -23.98
CA SER A 422 -9.95 29.43 -24.27
C SER A 422 -11.07 28.93 -23.37
N PHE A 423 -11.28 29.54 -22.21
CA PHE A 423 -12.32 29.17 -21.24
C PHE A 423 -13.64 29.94 -21.43
N THR A 424 -13.76 30.71 -22.50
CA THR A 424 -15.01 31.42 -22.82
C THR A 424 -16.15 30.42 -23.03
N ARG A 425 -17.30 30.65 -22.37
CA ARG A 425 -18.50 29.80 -22.36
C ARG A 425 -18.41 28.46 -21.59
N LEU A 426 -17.38 28.23 -20.79
CA LEU A 426 -17.31 27.07 -19.88
C LEU A 426 -18.01 27.35 -18.55
N ASP A 427 -19.26 27.80 -18.61
CA ASP A 427 -20.03 28.25 -17.44
C ASP A 427 -20.42 27.11 -16.51
N LYS A 428 -20.54 25.87 -17.01
CA LYS A 428 -20.79 24.66 -16.21
C LYS A 428 -19.56 24.00 -15.60
N LEU A 429 -18.36 24.50 -15.90
CA LEU A 429 -17.11 23.89 -15.43
C LEU A 429 -17.02 23.96 -13.91
N ARG A 430 -16.84 22.80 -13.26
CA ARG A 430 -16.71 22.65 -11.81
C ARG A 430 -15.28 22.38 -11.37
N TYR A 431 -14.52 21.63 -12.18
CA TYR A 431 -13.15 21.22 -11.88
C TYR A 431 -12.18 21.68 -12.97
N LEU A 432 -11.17 22.45 -12.57
CA LEU A 432 -10.07 22.86 -13.44
C LEU A 432 -8.73 22.61 -12.76
N LEU A 433 -7.95 21.67 -13.30
CA LEU A 433 -6.60 21.36 -12.82
C LEU A 433 -5.55 21.80 -13.85
N LEU A 434 -4.62 22.64 -13.41
CA LEU A 434 -3.56 23.26 -14.21
C LEU A 434 -2.17 23.06 -13.58
N ASP A 435 -2.05 22.10 -12.67
CA ASP A 435 -0.83 21.87 -11.91
C ASP A 435 0.35 21.52 -12.82
N HIS A 436 1.58 21.80 -12.41
CA HIS A 436 2.77 21.45 -13.22
C HIS A 436 2.72 22.04 -14.63
N ASN A 437 2.50 23.36 -14.68
CA ASN A 437 2.67 24.16 -15.88
C ASN A 437 3.70 25.27 -15.57
N GLN A 438 3.81 26.26 -16.45
CA GLN A 438 4.77 27.35 -16.33
C GLN A 438 4.07 28.72 -16.23
N ILE A 439 2.84 28.75 -15.72
CA ILE A 439 2.02 29.95 -15.62
C ILE A 439 2.66 30.91 -14.61
N LYS A 440 2.96 32.13 -15.05
CA LYS A 440 3.62 33.15 -14.20
C LYS A 440 2.66 34.12 -13.55
N THR A 441 1.59 34.47 -14.24
CA THR A 441 0.60 35.46 -13.77
C THR A 441 -0.79 35.07 -14.23
N PHE A 442 -1.79 35.57 -13.50
CA PHE A 442 -3.17 35.58 -13.97
C PHE A 442 -3.49 36.93 -14.60
N PRO A 443 -4.13 36.97 -15.77
CA PRO A 443 -4.65 38.22 -16.31
C PRO A 443 -5.83 38.73 -15.48
N ASN A 444 -6.15 40.02 -15.61
CA ASN A 444 -7.34 40.61 -15.00
C ASN A 444 -8.61 39.86 -15.41
N PHE A 445 -9.47 39.57 -14.43
CA PHE A 445 -10.72 38.83 -14.60
C PHE A 445 -10.49 37.44 -15.23
N ALA A 446 -9.41 36.76 -14.86
CA ALA A 446 -8.98 35.47 -15.44
C ALA A 446 -10.11 34.44 -15.50
N PHE A 447 -10.94 34.40 -14.46
CA PHE A 447 -11.95 33.37 -14.26
C PHE A 447 -13.39 33.87 -14.48
N GLN A 448 -13.59 35.01 -15.15
CA GLN A 448 -14.90 35.67 -15.30
C GLN A 448 -16.00 34.79 -15.94
N TRP A 449 -15.61 33.78 -16.72
CA TRP A 449 -16.53 32.89 -17.44
C TRP A 449 -16.80 31.57 -16.70
N LEU A 450 -16.05 31.25 -15.65
CA LEU A 450 -16.12 29.98 -14.93
C LEU A 450 -17.00 30.11 -13.69
N THR A 451 -18.28 30.44 -13.89
CA THR A 451 -19.17 30.88 -12.80
C THR A 451 -19.53 29.75 -11.82
N HIS A 452 -19.62 28.50 -12.28
CA HIS A 452 -19.91 27.31 -11.45
C HIS A 452 -18.65 26.58 -10.97
N LEU A 453 -17.46 27.17 -11.11
CA LEU A 453 -16.23 26.51 -10.70
C LEU A 453 -16.24 26.24 -9.19
N GLU A 454 -16.07 24.98 -8.80
CA GLU A 454 -16.08 24.52 -7.41
C GLU A 454 -14.65 24.25 -6.91
N ARG A 455 -13.78 23.74 -7.79
CA ARG A 455 -12.38 23.42 -7.49
C ARG A 455 -11.44 23.92 -8.58
N LEU A 456 -10.42 24.66 -8.13
CA LEU A 456 -9.33 25.15 -8.96
C LEU A 456 -8.00 24.75 -8.34
N SER A 457 -7.14 24.10 -9.14
CA SER A 457 -5.75 23.83 -8.74
C SER A 457 -4.80 24.38 -9.79
N VAL A 458 -3.89 25.24 -9.34
CA VAL A 458 -2.81 25.82 -10.15
C VAL A 458 -1.50 25.69 -9.36
N SER A 459 -1.36 24.60 -8.60
CA SER A 459 -0.17 24.30 -7.82
C SER A 459 1.02 24.08 -8.74
N ARG A 460 2.23 24.37 -8.28
CA ARG A 460 3.45 24.07 -9.05
C ARG A 460 3.47 24.70 -10.43
N ASN A 461 3.14 25.98 -10.39
CA ASN A 461 3.37 26.92 -11.47
C ASN A 461 4.43 27.93 -10.98
N LYS A 462 4.52 29.07 -11.66
CA LYS A 462 5.48 30.12 -11.36
C LYS A 462 4.76 31.40 -10.94
N LEU A 463 3.61 31.27 -10.27
CA LEU A 463 2.81 32.43 -9.87
C LEU A 463 3.57 33.25 -8.83
N GLU A 464 3.78 34.55 -9.09
CA GLU A 464 4.51 35.44 -8.18
C GLU A 464 3.57 36.35 -7.36
N ILE A 465 2.42 36.72 -7.93
CA ILE A 465 1.50 37.70 -7.36
C ILE A 465 0.04 37.27 -7.58
N ILE A 466 -0.83 37.48 -6.60
CA ILE A 466 -2.29 37.43 -6.76
C ILE A 466 -2.86 38.85 -6.56
N GLU A 467 -3.42 39.40 -7.64
CA GLU A 467 -3.95 40.76 -7.70
C GLU A 467 -5.44 40.82 -7.34
N GLU A 468 -5.94 42.01 -6.98
CA GLU A 468 -7.36 42.25 -6.66
C GLU A 468 -8.31 41.82 -7.78
N LYS A 469 -7.90 42.01 -9.04
CA LYS A 469 -8.75 41.74 -10.21
C LYS A 469 -8.70 40.29 -10.69
N THR A 470 -7.88 39.42 -10.09
CA THR A 470 -7.70 38.03 -10.56
C THR A 470 -9.01 37.23 -10.55
N PHE A 471 -9.74 37.23 -9.43
CA PHE A 471 -10.99 36.47 -9.25
C PHE A 471 -12.27 37.30 -9.40
N ARG A 472 -12.15 38.60 -9.71
CA ARG A 472 -13.30 39.51 -9.79
C ARG A 472 -14.26 39.11 -10.91
N ALA A 473 -15.56 39.22 -10.64
CA ALA A 473 -16.65 38.86 -11.56
C ALA A 473 -16.56 37.39 -12.08
N GLY A 474 -15.95 36.49 -11.30
CA GLY A 474 -15.67 35.10 -11.68
C GLY A 474 -16.32 34.05 -10.76
N PRO A 475 -15.55 33.12 -10.17
CA PRO A 475 -16.07 31.85 -9.66
C PRO A 475 -16.64 31.99 -8.24
N MET A 476 -17.85 32.54 -8.13
CA MET A 476 -18.52 32.74 -6.84
C MET A 476 -18.91 31.44 -6.12
N HIS A 477 -18.92 30.31 -6.83
CA HIS A 477 -19.19 28.97 -6.27
C HIS A 477 -17.92 28.20 -5.87
N LEU A 478 -16.75 28.83 -5.95
CA LEU A 478 -15.48 28.17 -5.65
C LEU A 478 -15.44 27.76 -4.17
N ARG A 479 -15.23 26.48 -3.92
CA ARG A 479 -15.11 25.89 -2.58
C ARG A 479 -13.67 25.53 -2.24
N SER A 480 -12.86 25.15 -3.23
CA SER A 480 -11.47 24.74 -3.01
C SER A 480 -10.53 25.42 -4.00
N LEU A 481 -9.52 26.12 -3.47
CA LEU A 481 -8.51 26.82 -4.24
C LEU A 481 -7.12 26.39 -3.79
N ASN A 482 -6.38 25.75 -4.70
CA ASN A 482 -5.00 25.36 -4.47
C ASN A 482 -4.02 26.21 -5.29
N LEU A 483 -3.26 27.03 -4.57
CA LEU A 483 -2.18 27.89 -5.07
C LEU A 483 -0.83 27.49 -4.46
N GLY A 484 -0.75 26.31 -3.85
CA GLY A 484 0.47 25.84 -3.20
C GLY A 484 1.64 25.67 -4.17
N PHE A 485 2.86 25.62 -3.63
CA PHE A 485 4.09 25.37 -4.39
C PHE A 485 4.26 26.29 -5.60
N ASN A 486 3.94 27.57 -5.45
CA ASN A 486 4.22 28.61 -6.43
C ASN A 486 5.35 29.50 -5.90
N GLN A 487 5.51 30.69 -6.48
CA GLN A 487 6.52 31.68 -6.07
C GLN A 487 5.83 32.92 -5.48
N ILE A 488 4.64 32.74 -4.89
CA ILE A 488 3.79 33.86 -4.50
C ILE A 488 4.46 34.58 -3.34
N ASN A 489 4.94 35.79 -3.59
CA ASN A 489 5.57 36.65 -2.58
C ASN A 489 4.62 37.79 -2.14
N THR A 490 3.62 38.11 -2.97
CA THR A 490 2.71 39.23 -2.74
C THR A 490 1.26 38.80 -2.94
N LEU A 491 0.43 39.04 -1.91
CA LEU A 491 -1.03 38.95 -1.98
C LEU A 491 -1.60 40.36 -1.79
N SER A 492 -2.46 40.80 -2.70
CA SER A 492 -3.27 42.00 -2.47
C SER A 492 -4.17 41.80 -1.24
N SER A 493 -4.42 42.86 -0.47
CA SER A 493 -5.39 42.84 0.65
C SER A 493 -6.83 42.56 0.22
N ARG A 494 -7.10 42.59 -1.09
CA ARG A 494 -8.41 42.33 -1.70
C ARG A 494 -8.39 41.17 -2.70
N ALA A 495 -7.35 40.34 -2.66
CA ALA A 495 -7.11 39.27 -3.62
C ALA A 495 -8.29 38.28 -3.72
N PHE A 496 -8.97 37.99 -2.60
CA PHE A 496 -10.00 36.96 -2.51
C PHE A 496 -11.42 37.51 -2.22
N ASP A 497 -11.63 38.82 -2.37
CA ASP A 497 -12.91 39.50 -2.05
C ASP A 497 -14.13 38.88 -2.75
N SER A 498 -13.94 38.28 -3.92
CA SER A 498 -15.01 37.70 -4.75
C SER A 498 -15.28 36.21 -4.51
N LEU A 499 -14.72 35.61 -3.45
CA LEU A 499 -14.81 34.17 -3.16
C LEU A 499 -15.52 33.86 -1.83
N PRO A 500 -16.76 34.34 -1.60
CA PRO A 500 -17.42 34.22 -0.29
C PRO A 500 -17.72 32.78 0.14
N ASN A 501 -17.85 31.86 -0.83
CA ASN A 501 -18.16 30.44 -0.60
C ASN A 501 -16.92 29.54 -0.48
N LEU A 502 -15.71 30.12 -0.50
CA LEU A 502 -14.48 29.34 -0.42
C LEU A 502 -14.39 28.65 0.93
N GLU A 503 -14.29 27.33 0.93
CA GLU A 503 -14.17 26.50 2.13
C GLU A 503 -12.70 26.13 2.42
N GLN A 504 -11.89 25.97 1.38
CA GLN A 504 -10.49 25.55 1.49
C GLN A 504 -9.56 26.43 0.64
N LEU A 505 -8.51 26.94 1.28
CA LEU A 505 -7.48 27.73 0.62
C LEU A 505 -6.09 27.19 0.97
N PHE A 506 -5.36 26.76 -0.06
CA PHE A 506 -3.99 26.26 0.05
C PHE A 506 -3.01 27.28 -0.55
N LEU A 507 -2.17 27.85 0.32
CA LEU A 507 -1.10 28.80 -0.02
C LEU A 507 0.27 28.30 0.47
N ASN A 508 0.37 27.03 0.85
CA ASN A 508 1.58 26.42 1.37
C ASN A 508 2.70 26.36 0.34
N ASN A 509 3.96 26.35 0.78
CA ASN A 509 5.13 26.33 -0.13
C ASN A 509 5.15 27.52 -1.10
N ASN A 510 4.96 28.73 -0.59
CA ASN A 510 5.12 29.97 -1.35
C ASN A 510 6.22 30.83 -0.70
N GLN A 511 6.30 32.10 -1.07
CA GLN A 511 7.34 33.04 -0.60
C GLN A 511 6.73 34.20 0.19
N LEU A 512 5.58 33.99 0.83
CA LEU A 512 4.92 35.03 1.61
C LEU A 512 5.76 35.39 2.83
N THR A 513 6.01 36.68 3.04
CA THR A 513 6.81 37.20 4.17
C THR A 513 5.96 37.84 5.26
N LYS A 514 4.75 38.27 4.92
CA LYS A 514 3.82 38.93 5.85
C LYS A 514 2.37 38.67 5.48
N LEU A 515 1.50 38.71 6.48
CA LEU A 515 0.04 38.73 6.29
C LEU A 515 -0.48 40.14 6.54
N LEU A 516 -1.15 40.71 5.53
CA LEU A 516 -1.72 42.05 5.58
C LEU A 516 -3.13 42.03 6.20
N PRO A 517 -3.59 43.15 6.78
CA PRO A 517 -4.97 43.27 7.25
C PRO A 517 -5.98 43.06 6.11
N GLN A 518 -7.13 42.50 6.44
CA GLN A 518 -8.29 42.33 5.56
C GLN A 518 -8.15 41.33 4.40
N THR A 519 -6.97 40.74 4.16
CA THR A 519 -6.71 39.81 3.03
C THR A 519 -7.71 38.66 2.92
N PHE A 520 -8.20 38.14 4.05
CA PHE A 520 -9.13 37.00 4.08
C PHE A 520 -10.54 37.36 4.57
N THR A 521 -10.81 38.62 4.92
CA THR A 521 -11.99 39.01 5.71
C THR A 521 -13.33 38.70 5.04
N LEU A 522 -13.40 38.62 3.71
CA LEU A 522 -14.63 38.28 2.99
C LEU A 522 -14.86 36.77 2.78
N LEU A 523 -13.93 35.91 3.19
CA LEU A 523 -14.01 34.45 3.07
C LEU A 523 -14.88 33.84 4.18
N LYS A 524 -16.18 34.15 4.17
CA LYS A 524 -17.11 33.81 5.27
C LYS A 524 -17.34 32.31 5.47
N SER A 525 -17.18 31.52 4.41
CA SER A 525 -17.34 30.05 4.45
C SER A 525 -16.02 29.30 4.64
N LEU A 526 -14.88 30.00 4.84
CA LEU A 526 -13.57 29.36 4.91
C LEU A 526 -13.46 28.50 6.16
N LYS A 527 -13.20 27.21 5.96
CA LYS A 527 -12.99 26.20 7.01
C LYS A 527 -11.53 25.83 7.17
N THR A 528 -10.80 25.75 6.07
CA THR A 528 -9.39 25.34 6.06
C THR A 528 -8.52 26.39 5.37
N LEU A 529 -7.50 26.86 6.07
CA LEU A 529 -6.46 27.73 5.53
C LEU A 529 -5.09 27.14 5.84
N THR A 530 -4.28 26.92 4.82
CA THR A 530 -2.87 26.57 5.02
C THR A 530 -1.94 27.59 4.38
N LEU A 531 -1.05 28.09 5.21
CA LEU A 531 0.02 29.04 4.90
C LEU A 531 1.38 28.43 5.25
N SER A 532 1.44 27.11 5.42
CA SER A 532 2.65 26.44 5.88
C SER A 532 3.79 26.49 4.86
N LYS A 533 5.04 26.38 5.31
CA LYS A 533 6.22 26.44 4.43
C LYS A 533 6.25 27.73 3.60
N ASN A 534 6.01 28.87 4.24
CA ASN A 534 6.27 30.19 3.67
C ASN A 534 7.46 30.81 4.43
N ARG A 535 7.65 32.13 4.33
CA ARG A 535 8.66 32.90 5.07
C ARG A 535 8.01 33.94 5.97
N ILE A 536 6.82 33.63 6.49
CA ILE A 536 6.02 34.61 7.22
C ILE A 536 6.71 34.87 8.56
N SER A 537 7.23 36.08 8.73
CA SER A 537 7.82 36.53 9.99
C SER A 537 6.93 37.51 10.74
N LYS A 538 5.94 38.11 10.06
CA LYS A 538 5.02 39.08 10.66
C LYS A 538 3.57 38.85 10.23
N ILE A 539 2.69 38.73 11.21
CA ILE A 539 1.22 38.78 11.03
C ILE A 539 0.77 40.17 11.49
N SER A 540 0.03 40.90 10.64
CA SER A 540 -0.50 42.21 11.03
C SER A 540 -1.72 42.06 11.94
N GLU A 541 -2.05 43.11 12.70
CA GLU A 541 -3.34 43.20 13.39
C GLU A 541 -4.50 43.02 12.38
N TYR A 542 -5.54 42.29 12.79
CA TYR A 542 -6.73 42.03 11.97
C TYR A 542 -6.45 41.27 10.64
N ALA A 543 -5.32 40.57 10.51
CA ALA A 543 -4.99 39.81 9.30
C ALA A 543 -5.96 38.64 9.04
N LEU A 544 -6.45 37.98 10.10
CA LEU A 544 -7.43 36.87 10.03
C LEU A 544 -8.80 37.31 10.56
N LEU A 545 -9.13 38.60 10.42
CA LEU A 545 -10.36 39.19 10.95
C LEU A 545 -11.61 38.56 10.33
N ASN A 546 -12.52 38.13 11.20
CA ASN A 546 -13.91 37.76 10.90
C ASN A 546 -14.05 36.60 9.90
N LEU A 547 -13.44 35.45 10.25
CA LEU A 547 -13.59 34.16 9.57
C LEU A 547 -14.46 33.22 10.44
N PRO A 548 -15.79 33.33 10.38
CA PRO A 548 -16.68 32.72 11.37
C PRO A 548 -16.75 31.19 11.29
N GLN A 549 -16.37 30.60 10.15
CA GLN A 549 -16.40 29.16 9.88
C GLN A 549 -15.01 28.52 9.90
N LEU A 550 -13.95 29.26 10.23
CA LEU A 550 -12.59 28.71 10.18
C LEU A 550 -12.42 27.66 11.27
N GLU A 551 -12.16 26.42 10.86
CA GLU A 551 -11.98 25.26 11.72
C GLU A 551 -10.50 24.88 11.84
N GLN A 552 -9.75 25.01 10.75
CA GLN A 552 -8.36 24.56 10.66
C GLN A 552 -7.45 25.63 10.05
N LEU A 553 -6.39 25.97 10.79
CA LEU A 553 -5.34 26.87 10.34
C LEU A 553 -3.97 26.23 10.54
N SER A 554 -3.17 26.18 9.47
CA SER A 554 -1.74 25.84 9.57
C SER A 554 -0.87 27.01 9.13
N LEU A 555 -0.01 27.43 10.04
CA LEU A 555 1.06 28.41 9.89
C LEU A 555 2.43 27.73 10.11
N ALA A 556 2.49 26.41 10.05
CA ALA A 556 3.70 25.65 10.32
C ALA A 556 4.83 25.94 9.33
N LYS A 557 6.09 25.74 9.73
CA LYS A 557 7.26 25.95 8.86
C LYS A 557 7.30 27.38 8.30
N ASN A 558 7.18 28.36 9.19
CA ASN A 558 7.34 29.78 8.91
C ASN A 558 8.42 30.36 9.84
N GLU A 559 8.51 31.69 9.91
CA GLU A 559 9.52 32.39 10.68
C GLU A 559 8.88 33.22 11.80
N LEU A 560 7.76 32.75 12.37
CA LEU A 560 7.01 33.48 13.38
C LEU A 560 7.70 33.39 14.75
N GLU A 561 7.81 34.54 15.40
CA GLU A 561 8.30 34.69 16.78
C GLU A 561 7.17 35.11 17.74
N GLU A 562 6.15 35.82 17.23
CA GLU A 562 4.97 36.27 17.98
C GLU A 562 3.74 36.46 17.07
N ILE A 563 2.55 36.55 17.68
CA ILE A 563 1.29 36.87 17.00
C ILE A 563 0.61 38.04 17.74
N PRO A 564 0.22 39.13 17.05
CA PRO A 564 -0.48 40.24 17.69
C PRO A 564 -1.84 39.84 18.28
N LYS A 565 -2.22 40.49 19.40
CA LYS A 565 -3.43 40.14 20.16
C LYS A 565 -4.73 40.14 19.35
N THR A 566 -4.84 41.03 18.36
CA THR A 566 -6.06 41.22 17.56
C THR A 566 -6.04 40.47 16.22
N ALA A 567 -5.02 39.65 15.95
CA ALA A 567 -4.85 38.99 14.67
C ALA A 567 -6.00 38.01 14.34
N PHE A 568 -6.56 37.33 15.36
CA PHE A 568 -7.60 36.28 15.25
C PHE A 568 -9.00 36.76 15.65
N SER A 569 -9.24 38.07 15.68
CA SER A 569 -10.56 38.58 16.07
C SER A 569 -11.67 38.04 15.14
N GLY A 570 -12.69 37.39 15.71
CA GLY A 570 -13.82 36.85 14.94
C GLY A 570 -13.61 35.47 14.30
N THR A 571 -12.81 34.59 14.91
CA THR A 571 -12.62 33.16 14.51
C THR A 571 -13.16 32.18 15.57
N PRO A 572 -14.46 32.19 15.91
CA PRO A 572 -15.00 31.46 17.07
C PRO A 572 -15.03 29.93 16.92
N LEU A 573 -14.94 29.41 15.69
CA LEU A 573 -15.03 27.97 15.39
C LEU A 573 -13.66 27.32 15.16
N LEU A 574 -12.54 28.02 15.42
CA LEU A 574 -11.21 27.44 15.22
C LEU A 574 -11.04 26.23 16.15
N GLU A 575 -10.81 25.06 15.58
CA GLU A 575 -10.66 23.77 16.29
C GLU A 575 -9.23 23.28 16.26
N VAL A 576 -8.52 23.50 15.14
CA VAL A 576 -7.14 23.06 14.92
C VAL A 576 -6.24 24.24 14.55
N LEU A 577 -5.19 24.45 15.34
CA LEU A 577 -4.16 25.43 15.07
C LEU A 577 -2.78 24.77 15.07
N ASP A 578 -2.10 24.84 13.93
CA ASP A 578 -0.77 24.31 13.74
C ASP A 578 0.25 25.45 13.55
N LEU A 579 1.12 25.59 14.54
CA LEU A 579 2.19 26.58 14.63
C LEU A 579 3.57 25.90 14.72
N SER A 580 3.65 24.62 14.37
CA SER A 580 4.89 23.85 14.46
C SER A 580 5.98 24.38 13.52
N SER A 581 7.27 24.13 13.84
CA SER A 581 8.39 24.59 13.00
C SER A 581 8.39 26.11 12.76
N ASN A 582 8.25 26.90 13.82
CA ASN A 582 8.44 28.35 13.81
C ASN A 582 9.62 28.70 14.73
N LYS A 583 9.72 29.96 15.19
CA LYS A 583 10.81 30.46 16.01
C LYS A 583 10.33 30.93 17.39
N TYR A 584 9.27 30.34 17.93
CA TYR A 584 8.76 30.72 19.25
C TYR A 584 9.74 30.28 20.34
N GLU A 585 10.28 31.23 21.11
CA GLU A 585 11.05 30.97 22.34
C GLU A 585 10.15 31.02 23.59
N ILE A 586 9.22 31.98 23.62
CA ILE A 586 8.19 32.12 24.64
C ILE A 586 6.83 32.15 23.93
N PHE A 587 5.91 31.27 24.32
CA PHE A 587 4.60 31.18 23.69
C PHE A 587 3.47 31.68 24.60
N ASN A 588 2.61 32.58 24.10
CA ASN A 588 1.41 33.04 24.81
C ASN A 588 0.17 32.97 23.90
N SER A 589 -0.93 32.42 24.42
CA SER A 589 -2.22 32.26 23.74
C SER A 589 -3.17 33.47 23.77
N ASP A 590 -2.77 34.62 24.32
CA ASP A 590 -3.58 35.85 24.47
C ASP A 590 -4.18 36.37 23.16
N PHE A 591 -3.57 36.07 22.01
CA PHE A 591 -4.08 36.48 20.70
C PHE A 591 -5.39 35.78 20.30
N LEU A 592 -5.80 34.76 21.05
CA LEU A 592 -7.06 34.07 20.82
C LEU A 592 -8.24 34.71 21.55
N GLU A 593 -8.07 35.79 22.34
CA GLU A 593 -9.06 36.62 23.09
C GLU A 593 -10.23 35.85 23.73
N ARG A 594 -11.10 35.24 22.90
CA ARG A 594 -12.08 34.21 23.24
C ARG A 594 -11.74 32.94 22.44
N PRO A 595 -11.05 31.96 23.02
CA PRO A 595 -10.42 30.86 22.26
C PRO A 595 -11.37 29.86 21.59
N GLY A 596 -12.66 30.18 21.52
CA GLY A 596 -13.64 29.44 20.74
C GLY A 596 -13.67 27.96 21.11
N LYS A 597 -13.73 27.12 20.08
CA LYS A 597 -13.73 25.66 20.19
C LYS A 597 -12.32 25.05 19.99
N LEU A 598 -11.23 25.76 20.28
CA LEU A 598 -9.89 25.25 19.96
C LEU A 598 -9.60 23.97 20.76
N GLN A 599 -9.45 22.86 20.04
CA GLN A 599 -9.28 21.52 20.59
C GLN A 599 -7.85 21.01 20.39
N ILE A 600 -7.22 21.34 19.26
CA ILE A 600 -5.90 20.83 18.88
C ILE A 600 -4.95 22.00 18.66
N LEU A 601 -3.87 22.01 19.44
CA LEU A 601 -2.79 22.97 19.28
C LEU A 601 -1.46 22.23 19.08
N ASN A 602 -0.82 22.48 17.94
CA ASN A 602 0.50 21.95 17.62
C ASN A 602 1.55 23.06 17.66
N LEU A 603 2.50 22.94 18.60
CA LEU A 603 3.63 23.84 18.81
C LEU A 603 4.97 23.10 18.65
N ALA A 604 4.97 21.92 18.03
CA ALA A 604 6.17 21.11 17.92
C ALA A 604 7.27 21.78 17.07
N TYR A 605 8.53 21.39 17.25
CA TYR A 605 9.67 21.93 16.49
C TYR A 605 9.80 23.46 16.58
N ASN A 606 9.65 24.02 17.77
CA ASN A 606 9.95 25.44 18.03
C ASN A 606 11.17 25.53 18.96
N GLU A 607 11.41 26.69 19.54
CA GLU A 607 12.48 26.90 20.52
C GLU A 607 11.91 27.18 21.92
N ILE A 608 10.72 26.65 22.21
CA ILE A 608 9.93 27.07 23.38
C ILE A 608 10.63 26.62 24.66
N THR A 609 10.96 27.58 25.51
CA THR A 609 11.47 27.37 26.88
C THR A 609 10.37 27.62 27.93
N LYS A 610 9.38 28.45 27.61
CA LYS A 610 8.24 28.78 28.49
C LYS A 610 6.96 29.04 27.67
N PHE A 611 5.81 28.64 28.22
CA PHE A 611 4.50 28.89 27.62
C PHE A 611 3.43 29.35 28.63
N ASP A 612 2.43 30.10 28.14
CA ASP A 612 1.19 30.43 28.83
C ASP A 612 -0.03 30.13 27.94
N LEU A 613 -0.79 29.12 28.35
CA LEU A 613 -2.00 28.64 27.68
C LEU A 613 -3.25 28.86 28.55
N SER A 614 -3.20 29.76 29.54
CA SER A 614 -4.27 29.96 30.53
C SER A 614 -5.66 30.20 29.93
N ASN A 615 -5.73 30.88 28.78
CA ASN A 615 -6.99 31.13 28.08
C ASN A 615 -7.61 29.85 27.49
N LEU A 616 -6.83 28.79 27.22
CA LEU A 616 -7.28 27.57 26.52
C LEU A 616 -7.75 26.43 27.43
N ARG A 617 -7.73 26.63 28.76
CA ARG A 617 -7.97 25.61 29.78
C ARG A 617 -9.26 24.81 29.57
N SER A 618 -10.34 25.49 29.17
CA SER A 618 -11.67 24.87 29.04
C SER A 618 -11.93 24.14 27.72
N SER A 619 -11.13 24.38 26.67
CA SER A 619 -11.42 23.86 25.32
C SER A 619 -10.42 22.83 24.82
N LEU A 620 -9.15 22.93 25.22
CA LEU A 620 -8.06 22.18 24.62
C LEU A 620 -8.11 20.69 24.99
N GLN A 621 -8.06 19.83 23.96
CA GLN A 621 -8.10 18.37 24.08
C GLN A 621 -6.76 17.72 23.72
N GLN A 622 -6.03 18.30 22.77
CA GLN A 622 -4.74 17.80 22.31
C GLN A 622 -3.71 18.94 22.26
N LEU A 623 -2.57 18.69 22.89
CA LEU A 623 -1.44 19.61 22.91
C LEU A 623 -0.17 18.87 22.51
N SER A 624 0.50 19.37 21.47
CA SER A 624 1.86 18.94 21.12
C SER A 624 2.85 20.07 21.32
N LEU A 625 3.87 19.79 22.11
CA LEU A 625 5.01 20.64 22.43
C LEU A 625 6.32 19.90 22.15
N SER A 626 6.29 18.85 21.32
CA SER A 626 7.49 18.03 21.07
C SER A 626 8.56 18.77 20.29
N HIS A 627 9.82 18.34 20.39
CA HIS A 627 10.95 19.02 19.73
C HIS A 627 11.04 20.51 20.10
N ASN A 628 11.06 20.82 21.40
CA ASN A 628 11.24 22.16 21.95
C ASN A 628 12.40 22.15 22.98
N LYS A 629 12.58 23.25 23.72
CA LYS A 629 13.66 23.44 24.70
C LYS A 629 13.13 23.50 26.13
N LEU A 630 12.03 22.82 26.43
CA LEU A 630 11.43 22.82 27.77
C LEU A 630 12.33 22.04 28.75
N GLN A 631 12.76 22.69 29.82
CA GLN A 631 13.62 22.06 30.86
C GLN A 631 12.84 21.54 32.08
N PHE A 632 11.67 22.12 32.34
CA PHE A 632 10.80 21.74 33.45
C PHE A 632 9.34 21.94 33.08
N LEU A 633 8.47 21.09 33.64
CA LEU A 633 7.02 21.34 33.63
C LEU A 633 6.62 21.91 34.99
N SER A 634 6.38 23.23 35.04
CA SER A 634 6.17 23.96 36.28
C SER A 634 4.82 23.65 36.96
N GLN A 635 4.74 23.87 38.28
CA GLN A 635 3.50 23.72 39.04
C GLN A 635 2.42 24.64 38.44
N GLY A 636 1.31 24.03 38.03
CA GLY A 636 0.18 24.75 37.46
C GLY A 636 0.28 25.10 35.96
N ALA A 637 1.34 24.68 35.25
CA ALA A 637 1.45 24.88 33.80
C ALA A 637 0.25 24.31 33.01
N LEU A 638 -0.33 23.21 33.51
CA LEU A 638 -1.52 22.56 32.98
C LEU A 638 -2.72 22.64 33.95
N TYR A 639 -2.73 23.65 34.84
CA TYR A 639 -3.85 23.83 35.77
C TYR A 639 -5.15 24.16 35.03
N GLY A 640 -6.23 23.44 35.34
CA GLY A 640 -7.58 23.67 34.81
C GLY A 640 -7.85 23.05 33.44
N PHE A 641 -6.91 22.29 32.85
CA PHE A 641 -7.09 21.64 31.55
C PHE A 641 -7.90 20.34 31.65
N GLU A 642 -9.17 20.44 32.04
CA GLU A 642 -10.01 19.27 32.33
C GLU A 642 -10.37 18.46 31.08
N ALA A 643 -10.43 19.10 29.90
CA ALA A 643 -10.76 18.44 28.63
C ALA A 643 -9.53 17.76 27.97
N LEU A 644 -8.32 18.02 28.44
CA LEU A 644 -7.08 17.55 27.81
C LEU A 644 -6.97 16.02 27.91
N SER A 645 -6.90 15.36 26.76
CA SER A 645 -6.79 13.91 26.62
C SER A 645 -5.47 13.45 26.00
N PHE A 646 -4.80 14.31 25.22
CA PHE A 646 -3.52 14.01 24.57
C PHE A 646 -2.50 15.09 24.90
N LEU A 647 -1.32 14.68 25.35
CA LEU A 647 -0.18 15.57 25.59
C LEU A 647 1.11 14.93 25.09
N ASP A 648 1.77 15.63 24.16
CA ASP A 648 3.09 15.27 23.66
C ASP A 648 4.13 16.32 24.06
N LEU A 649 5.06 15.90 24.90
CA LEU A 649 6.20 16.66 25.40
C LEU A 649 7.52 16.00 24.98
N SER A 650 7.49 15.09 24.01
CA SER A 650 8.68 14.33 23.61
C SER A 650 9.75 15.20 22.97
N HIS A 651 11.00 14.75 22.96
CA HIS A 651 12.13 15.50 22.37
C HIS A 651 12.25 16.92 22.96
N ASN A 652 12.24 17.02 24.29
CA ASN A 652 12.54 18.25 25.02
C ASN A 652 13.75 18.02 25.94
N GLU A 653 14.06 19.00 26.77
CA GLU A 653 15.16 18.94 27.74
C GLU A 653 14.63 18.70 29.17
N ILE A 654 13.45 18.09 29.34
CA ILE A 654 12.79 18.03 30.64
C ILE A 654 13.60 17.16 31.59
N ILE A 655 14.09 17.76 32.67
CA ILE A 655 14.91 17.08 33.69
C ILE A 655 14.03 16.52 34.81
N GLU A 656 13.00 17.28 35.17
CA GLU A 656 12.07 16.96 36.25
C GLU A 656 10.64 17.44 35.93
N ILE A 657 9.67 16.62 36.34
CA ILE A 657 8.25 17.00 36.37
C ILE A 657 7.95 17.41 37.81
N ILE A 658 7.63 18.69 38.02
CA ILE A 658 7.34 19.22 39.35
C ILE A 658 6.07 18.54 39.90
N HIS A 659 6.02 18.34 41.23
CA HIS A 659 4.85 17.78 41.93
C HIS A 659 3.57 18.51 41.50
N GLU A 660 2.47 17.76 41.33
CA GLU A 660 1.14 18.26 40.91
C GLU A 660 1.02 18.81 39.47
N ALA A 661 2.02 18.67 38.60
CA ALA A 661 1.93 19.17 37.22
C ALA A 661 0.69 18.66 36.44
N PHE A 662 0.20 17.45 36.75
CA PHE A 662 -0.98 16.83 36.13
C PHE A 662 -2.20 16.72 37.06
N GLN A 663 -2.24 17.47 38.18
CA GLN A 663 -3.26 17.31 39.22
C GLN A 663 -4.69 17.56 38.71
N THR A 664 -4.86 18.46 37.74
CA THR A 664 -6.20 18.85 37.23
C THR A 664 -6.57 18.21 35.89
N THR A 665 -5.61 17.60 35.18
CA THR A 665 -5.82 16.96 33.86
C THR A 665 -6.34 15.53 34.00
N LYS A 666 -7.54 15.38 34.58
CA LYS A 666 -8.09 14.07 34.96
C LYS A 666 -8.44 13.16 33.78
N ASN A 667 -8.70 13.73 32.61
CA ASN A 667 -9.07 12.99 31.39
C ASN A 667 -7.85 12.71 30.48
N LEU A 668 -6.63 13.01 30.93
CA LEU A 668 -5.42 12.78 30.16
C LEU A 668 -5.21 11.28 29.93
N ASN A 669 -5.26 10.88 28.66
CA ASN A 669 -5.31 9.49 28.23
C ASN A 669 -4.00 9.03 27.58
N ILE A 670 -3.39 9.92 26.78
CA ILE A 670 -2.13 9.67 26.11
C ILE A 670 -1.13 10.73 26.56
N ILE A 671 -0.03 10.26 27.13
CA ILE A 671 1.05 11.10 27.65
C ILE A 671 2.36 10.63 27.03
N ASN A 672 2.99 11.47 26.21
CA ASN A 672 4.30 11.20 25.65
C ASN A 672 5.34 12.15 26.25
N LEU A 673 6.25 11.59 27.04
CA LEU A 673 7.39 12.25 27.66
C LEU A 673 8.71 11.65 27.17
N SER A 674 8.68 10.93 26.04
CA SER A 674 9.87 10.26 25.53
C SER A 674 10.95 11.22 25.03
N HIS A 675 12.20 10.77 24.94
CA HIS A 675 13.32 11.59 24.45
C HIS A 675 13.46 12.90 25.26
N ASN A 676 13.49 12.78 26.59
CA ASN A 676 13.75 13.87 27.52
C ASN A 676 14.97 13.54 28.38
N SER A 677 15.24 14.35 29.40
CA SER A 677 16.35 14.16 30.34
C SER A 677 15.89 13.70 31.73
N LEU A 678 14.72 13.03 31.83
CA LEU A 678 14.15 12.63 33.11
C LEU A 678 15.04 11.62 33.82
N ARG A 679 15.42 11.92 35.06
CA ARG A 679 16.20 11.01 35.93
C ARG A 679 15.36 10.40 37.04
N ARG A 680 14.29 11.07 37.45
CA ARG A 680 13.36 10.65 38.50
C ARG A 680 11.96 11.17 38.18
N ILE A 681 10.95 10.48 38.71
CA ILE A 681 9.56 10.95 38.69
C ILE A 681 9.05 10.97 40.13
N SER A 682 8.45 12.08 40.53
CA SER A 682 7.93 12.27 41.88
C SER A 682 6.79 11.29 42.19
N LYS A 683 6.55 11.05 43.48
CA LYS A 683 5.35 10.31 43.93
C LYS A 683 4.11 11.04 43.43
N THR A 684 3.02 10.31 43.20
CA THR A 684 1.70 10.81 42.81
C THR A 684 1.61 11.59 41.49
N THR A 685 2.68 11.70 40.69
CA THR A 685 2.68 12.46 39.42
C THR A 685 1.54 12.06 38.48
N PHE A 686 1.18 10.79 38.38
CA PHE A 686 0.10 10.28 37.51
C PHE A 686 -1.13 9.79 38.28
N SER A 687 -1.30 10.20 39.54
CA SER A 687 -2.34 9.65 40.44
C SER A 687 -3.77 10.12 40.13
N GLU A 688 -3.93 11.30 39.54
CA GLU A 688 -5.24 11.92 39.36
C GLU A 688 -5.94 11.47 38.06
N GLN A 689 -5.20 11.03 37.04
CA GLN A 689 -5.75 10.59 35.75
C GLN A 689 -6.71 9.42 35.91
N LYS A 690 -7.91 9.50 35.32
CA LYS A 690 -8.93 8.44 35.42
C LYS A 690 -8.46 7.15 34.75
N ARG A 691 -7.89 7.26 33.56
CA ARG A 691 -7.36 6.18 32.74
C ARG A 691 -6.35 6.76 31.77
N ILE A 692 -5.16 6.15 31.72
CA ILE A 692 -4.08 6.45 30.81
C ILE A 692 -3.95 5.22 29.91
N ASP A 693 -4.50 5.31 28.71
CA ASP A 693 -4.38 4.25 27.71
C ASP A 693 -2.92 4.07 27.30
N SER A 694 -2.13 5.15 27.20
CA SER A 694 -0.71 5.08 26.87
C SER A 694 0.14 6.11 27.59
N LEU A 695 1.12 5.63 28.36
CA LEU A 695 2.15 6.44 29.01
C LEU A 695 3.52 6.07 28.46
N SER A 696 4.13 7.00 27.72
CA SER A 696 5.50 6.84 27.21
C SER A 696 6.49 7.69 27.97
N LEU A 697 7.48 7.02 28.56
CA LEU A 697 8.64 7.57 29.25
C LEU A 697 9.94 7.10 28.56
N ALA A 698 9.85 6.65 27.31
CA ALA A 698 10.98 6.05 26.60
C ALA A 698 12.14 7.02 26.37
N ASN A 699 13.36 6.53 26.17
CA ASN A 699 14.53 7.35 25.83
C ASN A 699 14.75 8.49 26.84
N ASN A 700 14.78 8.13 28.12
CA ASN A 700 15.11 9.02 29.24
C ASN A 700 16.27 8.41 30.04
N PHE A 701 16.59 8.97 31.21
CA PHE A 701 17.65 8.49 32.09
C PHE A 701 17.12 7.87 33.39
N LEU A 702 15.88 7.35 33.38
CA LEU A 702 15.25 6.76 34.56
C LEU A 702 15.93 5.45 34.94
N ASN A 703 16.29 5.29 36.21
CA ASN A 703 16.84 4.04 36.74
C ASN A 703 15.92 3.34 37.75
N ASP A 704 14.92 4.05 38.28
CA ASP A 704 13.91 3.55 39.21
C ASP A 704 12.61 4.39 39.08
N LEU A 705 11.49 3.87 39.59
CA LEU A 705 10.22 4.56 39.73
C LEU A 705 9.75 4.52 41.20
N ASN A 706 9.36 5.68 41.73
CA ASN A 706 8.89 5.77 43.10
C ASN A 706 7.60 4.96 43.33
N TYR A 707 7.51 4.29 44.49
CA TYR A 707 6.25 3.72 44.98
C TYR A 707 5.15 4.78 45.04
N GLY A 708 4.00 4.48 44.42
CA GLY A 708 2.84 5.38 44.35
C GLY A 708 2.89 6.44 43.25
N VAL A 709 3.83 6.37 42.29
CA VAL A 709 3.89 7.31 41.14
C VAL A 709 2.60 7.34 40.31
N PHE A 710 1.94 6.19 40.14
CA PHE A 710 0.68 6.06 39.38
C PHE A 710 -0.58 6.23 40.24
N GLY A 711 -0.46 6.13 41.57
CA GLY A 711 -1.53 6.31 42.55
C GLY A 711 -2.62 5.22 42.57
N LYS A 712 -3.23 4.89 41.43
CA LYS A 712 -4.35 3.95 41.26
C LYS A 712 -4.20 3.11 39.98
N ASN A 713 -5.05 2.10 39.78
CA ASN A 713 -5.07 1.28 38.56
C ASN A 713 -5.62 2.06 37.36
N ASN A 714 -4.83 2.99 36.83
CA ASN A 714 -5.21 3.85 35.71
C ASN A 714 -4.37 3.64 34.44
N VAL A 715 -3.15 3.09 34.52
CA VAL A 715 -2.28 2.90 33.34
C VAL A 715 -2.55 1.55 32.66
N VAL A 716 -2.73 1.59 31.34
CA VAL A 716 -3.03 0.43 30.48
C VAL A 716 -1.78 0.00 29.70
N ASP A 717 -1.15 0.93 28.99
CA ASP A 717 0.13 0.70 28.31
C ASP A 717 1.21 1.58 28.91
N LEU A 718 2.30 0.94 29.36
CA LEU A 718 3.45 1.62 29.95
C LEU A 718 4.71 1.35 29.12
N ILE A 719 5.30 2.41 28.57
CA ILE A 719 6.48 2.33 27.71
C ILE A 719 7.66 2.99 28.42
N LEU A 720 8.60 2.17 28.89
CA LEU A 720 9.82 2.53 29.61
C LEU A 720 11.08 2.21 28.78
N LYS A 721 10.93 2.02 27.47
CA LYS A 721 12.00 1.67 26.54
C LYS A 721 13.21 2.61 26.63
N ASN A 722 14.42 2.09 26.43
CA ASN A 722 15.66 2.88 26.35
C ASN A 722 15.85 3.82 27.56
N ASN A 723 15.88 3.25 28.76
CA ASN A 723 16.18 3.95 30.00
C ASN A 723 17.37 3.26 30.71
N ASN A 724 17.60 3.57 31.99
CA ASN A 724 18.69 3.05 32.80
C ASN A 724 18.22 2.02 33.85
N PHE A 725 17.04 1.40 33.69
CA PHE A 725 16.54 0.42 34.66
C PHE A 725 17.48 -0.80 34.74
N THR A 726 17.89 -1.18 35.95
CA THR A 726 18.70 -2.37 36.22
C THR A 726 17.88 -3.55 36.75
N PHE A 727 16.65 -3.29 37.15
CA PHE A 727 15.63 -4.25 37.58
C PHE A 727 14.24 -3.76 37.16
N ILE A 728 13.24 -4.63 37.16
CA ILE A 728 11.84 -4.25 36.90
C ILE A 728 11.31 -3.51 38.15
N PRO A 729 10.73 -2.31 38.02
CA PRO A 729 10.28 -1.50 39.16
C PRO A 729 8.97 -2.02 39.77
N SER A 730 8.99 -3.23 40.32
CA SER A 730 7.81 -3.98 40.82
C SER A 730 7.03 -3.23 41.90
N ASP A 731 7.71 -2.49 42.78
CA ASP A 731 7.06 -1.66 43.82
C ASP A 731 6.19 -0.56 43.20
N ALA A 732 6.63 0.10 42.12
CA ALA A 732 5.83 1.10 41.43
C ALA A 732 4.65 0.45 40.67
N LEU A 733 4.91 -0.66 39.99
CA LEU A 733 3.90 -1.39 39.19
C LEU A 733 2.76 -1.96 40.05
N THR A 734 2.98 -2.18 41.35
CA THR A 734 1.96 -2.70 42.28
C THR A 734 0.64 -1.92 42.24
N SER A 735 0.71 -0.61 42.01
CA SER A 735 -0.47 0.28 41.94
C SER A 735 -1.27 0.20 40.63
N ILE A 736 -0.70 -0.37 39.57
CA ILE A 736 -1.31 -0.47 38.22
C ILE A 736 -1.44 -1.90 37.69
N ARG A 737 -1.05 -2.89 38.48
CA ARG A 737 -1.03 -4.32 38.06
C ARG A 737 -2.38 -4.87 37.57
N GLN A 738 -3.51 -4.27 37.97
CA GLN A 738 -4.85 -4.69 37.52
C GLN A 738 -5.30 -3.99 36.24
N SER A 739 -4.71 -2.85 35.87
CA SER A 739 -5.07 -2.13 34.64
C SER A 739 -4.08 -2.38 33.49
N LEU A 740 -2.83 -2.73 33.82
CA LEU A 740 -1.74 -2.85 32.85
C LEU A 740 -1.95 -4.04 31.90
N THR A 741 -1.99 -3.76 30.60
CA THR A 741 -2.10 -4.74 29.51
C THR A 741 -0.82 -4.85 28.69
N MET A 742 -0.07 -3.76 28.55
CA MET A 742 1.21 -3.76 27.84
C MET A 742 2.30 -3.09 28.66
N LEU A 743 3.46 -3.76 28.71
CA LEU A 743 4.68 -3.24 29.33
C LEU A 743 5.85 -3.38 28.36
N ASP A 744 6.46 -2.24 28.02
CA ASP A 744 7.69 -2.19 27.21
C ASP A 744 8.86 -1.67 28.06
N LEU A 745 9.81 -2.57 28.32
CA LEU A 745 11.04 -2.33 29.05
C LEU A 745 12.27 -2.56 28.15
N SER A 746 12.10 -2.56 26.83
CA SER A 746 13.18 -2.81 25.89
C SER A 746 14.33 -1.81 26.00
N GLY A 747 15.56 -2.19 25.68
CA GLY A 747 16.70 -1.26 25.64
C GLY A 747 17.17 -0.75 27.01
N ASN A 748 16.90 -1.47 28.09
CA ASN A 748 17.33 -1.13 29.45
C ASN A 748 18.58 -1.94 29.88
N ASN A 749 18.94 -1.87 31.17
CA ASN A 749 20.09 -2.57 31.75
C ASN A 749 19.67 -3.71 32.71
N ILE A 750 18.48 -4.29 32.52
CA ILE A 750 17.94 -5.34 33.41
C ILE A 750 18.82 -6.58 33.31
N LYS A 751 19.25 -7.12 34.46
CA LYS A 751 20.23 -8.24 34.51
C LYS A 751 19.64 -9.62 34.79
N SER A 752 18.55 -9.70 35.53
CA SER A 752 17.90 -10.96 35.89
C SER A 752 16.39 -10.80 35.85
N LEU A 753 15.68 -11.87 35.57
CA LEU A 753 14.23 -11.95 35.68
C LEU A 753 13.83 -13.01 36.70
N THR A 754 13.05 -12.62 37.69
CA THR A 754 12.50 -13.50 38.73
C THR A 754 10.98 -13.43 38.73
N ARG A 755 10.31 -14.46 39.27
CA ARG A 755 8.85 -14.43 39.47
C ARG A 755 8.39 -13.23 40.30
N LYS A 756 9.20 -12.78 41.26
CA LYS A 756 8.89 -11.63 42.11
C LYS A 756 8.79 -10.32 41.30
N ASP A 757 9.59 -10.19 40.25
CA ASP A 757 9.65 -8.98 39.42
C ASP A 757 8.35 -8.74 38.63
N LEU A 758 7.64 -9.82 38.28
CA LEU A 758 6.43 -9.81 37.46
C LEU A 758 5.15 -10.19 38.24
N ASN A 759 5.26 -10.29 39.57
CA ASN A 759 4.19 -10.78 40.42
C ASN A 759 2.91 -9.94 40.30
N GLY A 760 1.80 -10.61 40.00
CA GLY A 760 0.46 -10.00 40.00
C GLY A 760 0.07 -9.25 38.73
N LEU A 761 0.85 -9.31 37.65
CA LEU A 761 0.56 -8.73 36.33
C LEU A 761 -0.48 -9.55 35.53
N GLN A 762 -1.64 -9.80 36.14
CA GLN A 762 -2.62 -10.77 35.64
C GLN A 762 -3.24 -10.42 34.28
N ASN A 763 -3.31 -9.12 33.97
CA ASN A 763 -3.96 -8.61 32.76
C ASN A 763 -2.98 -8.30 31.61
N ILE A 764 -1.68 -8.55 31.78
CA ILE A 764 -0.71 -8.32 30.70
C ILE A 764 -0.98 -9.28 29.54
N THR A 765 -1.10 -8.70 28.36
CA THR A 765 -1.19 -9.40 27.07
C THR A 765 0.10 -9.23 26.27
N LYS A 766 0.87 -8.16 26.49
CA LYS A 766 2.11 -7.88 25.77
C LYS A 766 3.24 -7.46 26.71
N LEU A 767 4.34 -8.21 26.70
CA LEU A 767 5.55 -7.90 27.45
C LEU A 767 6.75 -7.84 26.51
N ILE A 768 7.45 -6.70 26.50
CA ILE A 768 8.61 -6.45 25.65
C ILE A 768 9.81 -6.13 26.54
N LEU A 769 10.86 -6.93 26.42
CA LEU A 769 12.08 -6.91 27.23
C LEU A 769 13.34 -7.02 26.37
N ASN A 770 13.22 -6.88 25.05
CA ASN A 770 14.34 -7.06 24.14
C ASN A 770 15.43 -5.99 24.31
N ASN A 771 16.66 -6.28 23.89
CA ASN A 771 17.80 -5.36 24.02
C ASN A 771 18.11 -4.98 25.48
N ASN A 772 18.05 -5.93 26.42
CA ASN A 772 18.46 -5.72 27.81
C ASN A 772 19.81 -6.41 28.09
N LYS A 773 20.17 -6.55 29.38
CA LYS A 773 21.36 -7.27 29.83
C LYS A 773 20.99 -8.53 30.62
N ILE A 774 19.87 -9.16 30.28
CA ILE A 774 19.33 -10.29 31.05
C ILE A 774 20.28 -11.48 30.89
N GLU A 775 20.93 -11.86 31.98
CA GLU A 775 21.88 -12.97 32.08
C GLU A 775 21.21 -14.22 32.66
N THR A 776 20.23 -14.06 33.57
CA THR A 776 19.56 -15.16 34.27
C THR A 776 18.03 -15.04 34.25
N ILE A 777 17.33 -16.16 34.09
CA ILE A 777 15.87 -16.28 34.22
C ILE A 777 15.52 -17.44 35.15
N ASP A 778 14.80 -17.15 36.24
CA ASP A 778 14.46 -18.08 37.31
C ASP A 778 13.22 -18.96 36.99
N ASP A 779 13.01 -19.99 37.80
CA ASP A 779 11.84 -20.88 37.77
C ASP A 779 10.51 -20.11 37.81
N GLU A 780 9.55 -20.51 36.97
CA GLU A 780 8.16 -20.00 36.99
C GLU A 780 8.05 -18.46 36.83
N THR A 781 9.07 -17.81 36.25
CA THR A 781 9.12 -16.35 36.10
C THR A 781 7.87 -15.77 35.42
N PHE A 782 7.30 -16.49 34.45
CA PHE A 782 6.15 -16.02 33.67
C PHE A 782 4.80 -16.60 34.13
N ALA A 783 4.73 -17.29 35.27
CA ALA A 783 3.54 -18.03 35.70
C ALA A 783 2.34 -17.13 36.10
N ASP A 784 2.60 -15.91 36.57
CA ASP A 784 1.56 -15.01 37.10
C ASP A 784 0.89 -14.13 36.01
N MET A 785 1.07 -14.46 34.73
CA MET A 785 0.52 -13.72 33.57
C MET A 785 -0.36 -14.62 32.67
N PRO A 786 -1.59 -14.95 33.09
CA PRO A 786 -2.48 -15.89 32.40
C PRO A 786 -3.04 -15.36 31.07
N LEU A 787 -2.93 -14.06 30.76
CA LEU A 787 -3.43 -13.47 29.51
C LEU A 787 -2.31 -13.12 28.52
N ILE A 788 -1.05 -13.45 28.82
CA ILE A 788 0.09 -13.11 27.96
C ILE A 788 -0.07 -13.71 26.57
N GLN A 789 0.02 -12.88 25.55
CA GLN A 789 -0.19 -13.24 24.15
C GLN A 789 1.09 -13.07 23.34
N TYR A 790 1.85 -12.02 23.65
CA TYR A 790 3.11 -11.67 23.01
C TYR A 790 4.20 -11.45 24.05
N LEU A 791 5.27 -12.22 23.95
CA LEU A 791 6.46 -12.07 24.77
C LEU A 791 7.69 -11.90 23.87
N ASP A 792 8.42 -10.81 24.05
CA ASP A 792 9.70 -10.56 23.38
C ASP A 792 10.81 -10.34 24.41
N ILE A 793 11.77 -11.25 24.44
CA ILE A 793 12.98 -11.17 25.29
C ILE A 793 14.25 -11.21 24.43
N SER A 794 14.14 -10.95 23.13
CA SER A 794 15.23 -11.05 22.17
C SER A 794 16.41 -10.11 22.46
N ASN A 795 17.57 -10.38 21.89
CA ASN A 795 18.80 -9.60 22.09
C ASN A 795 19.14 -9.37 23.58
N ASN A 796 19.28 -10.47 24.32
CA ASN A 796 19.68 -10.49 25.72
C ASN A 796 20.79 -11.54 25.93
N PRO A 797 21.86 -11.26 26.69
CA PRO A 797 22.97 -12.19 26.85
C PRO A 797 22.66 -13.29 27.90
N ILE A 798 21.63 -14.10 27.68
CA ILE A 798 21.19 -15.09 28.67
C ILE A 798 22.24 -16.21 28.76
N THR A 799 22.94 -16.29 29.89
CA THR A 799 23.99 -17.30 30.15
C THR A 799 23.47 -18.48 30.94
N THR A 800 22.50 -18.26 31.83
CA THR A 800 21.93 -19.29 32.70
C THR A 800 20.41 -19.24 32.60
N TRP A 801 19.81 -20.37 32.23
CA TRP A 801 18.36 -20.48 32.05
C TRP A 801 17.79 -21.61 32.92
N SER A 802 16.75 -21.33 33.71
CA SER A 802 16.02 -22.40 34.43
C SER A 802 15.18 -23.26 33.47
N PRO A 803 15.33 -24.61 33.47
CA PRO A 803 14.44 -25.51 32.72
C PRO A 803 12.95 -25.37 33.05
N ALA A 804 12.61 -24.70 34.16
CA ALA A 804 11.25 -24.43 34.60
C ALA A 804 10.83 -22.96 34.45
N ALA A 805 11.58 -22.11 33.75
CA ALA A 805 11.25 -20.68 33.61
C ALA A 805 9.86 -20.42 33.00
N PHE A 806 9.46 -21.22 32.00
CA PHE A 806 8.15 -21.17 31.36
C PHE A 806 7.13 -22.14 31.99
N LYS A 807 7.44 -22.74 33.14
CA LYS A 807 6.48 -23.59 33.85
C LYS A 807 5.35 -22.72 34.37
N GLY A 808 4.11 -23.13 34.12
CA GLY A 808 2.92 -22.36 34.47
C GLY A 808 2.66 -21.16 33.55
N MET A 809 3.42 -21.01 32.46
CA MET A 809 3.15 -19.98 31.46
C MET A 809 1.78 -20.18 30.81
N SER A 810 1.13 -19.09 30.43
CA SER A 810 -0.20 -19.15 29.83
C SER A 810 -0.24 -19.89 28.49
N GLU A 811 -1.29 -20.67 28.31
CA GLU A 811 -1.71 -21.23 27.02
C GLU A 811 -2.13 -20.14 26.03
N SER A 812 -2.37 -18.89 26.49
CA SER A 812 -2.70 -17.73 25.65
C SER A 812 -1.57 -17.20 24.79
N LEU A 813 -0.35 -17.63 25.06
CA LEU A 813 0.83 -17.19 24.31
C LEU A 813 0.74 -17.68 22.87
N PHE A 814 0.57 -16.75 21.93
CA PHE A 814 0.58 -17.06 20.50
C PHE A 814 1.86 -16.60 19.80
N SER A 815 2.63 -15.68 20.39
CA SER A 815 3.89 -15.18 19.83
C SER A 815 4.99 -15.10 20.88
N LEU A 816 6.14 -15.72 20.58
CA LEU A 816 7.32 -15.76 21.43
C LEU A 816 8.56 -15.42 20.60
N ASN A 817 9.28 -14.37 21.01
CA ASN A 817 10.54 -13.96 20.39
C ASN A 817 11.71 -14.14 21.37
N LEU A 818 12.58 -15.09 21.02
CA LEU A 818 13.80 -15.48 21.72
C LEU A 818 15.05 -15.21 20.86
N ALA A 819 14.96 -14.41 19.81
CA ALA A 819 16.09 -14.17 18.92
C ALA A 819 17.30 -13.60 19.66
N GLN A 820 18.53 -13.97 19.30
CA GLN A 820 19.77 -13.41 19.86
C GLN A 820 19.81 -13.44 21.41
N THR A 821 19.34 -14.53 22.01
CA THR A 821 19.38 -14.73 23.46
C THR A 821 20.57 -15.54 23.96
N GLY A 822 21.36 -16.12 23.04
CA GLY A 822 22.50 -16.97 23.35
C GLY A 822 22.16 -18.45 23.55
N LEU A 823 20.95 -18.88 23.18
CA LEU A 823 20.47 -20.24 23.39
C LEU A 823 21.33 -21.29 22.66
N PHE A 824 21.68 -22.38 23.37
CA PHE A 824 22.33 -23.57 22.81
C PHE A 824 21.34 -24.69 22.50
N SER A 825 20.17 -24.67 23.13
CA SER A 825 19.03 -25.55 22.91
C SER A 825 17.73 -24.78 23.18
N LEU A 826 16.59 -25.33 22.75
CA LEU A 826 15.29 -24.74 23.04
C LEU A 826 14.93 -24.86 24.53
N PRO A 827 14.41 -23.80 25.17
CA PRO A 827 13.89 -23.90 26.53
C PRO A 827 12.60 -24.72 26.54
N LYS A 828 12.30 -25.36 27.67
CA LYS A 828 11.06 -26.14 27.85
C LYS A 828 9.84 -25.21 27.92
N ILE A 829 9.28 -24.88 26.76
CA ILE A 829 8.06 -24.09 26.63
C ILE A 829 6.85 -25.00 26.90
N THR A 830 5.93 -24.57 27.75
CA THR A 830 4.74 -25.37 28.11
C THR A 830 3.47 -24.99 27.33
N SER A 831 3.45 -23.79 26.73
CA SER A 831 2.29 -23.30 25.97
C SER A 831 2.09 -24.08 24.66
N LYS A 832 0.87 -24.57 24.46
CA LYS A 832 0.41 -25.30 23.26
C LYS A 832 -0.23 -24.38 22.22
N GLY A 833 -0.48 -23.11 22.58
CA GLY A 833 -1.16 -22.13 21.73
C GLY A 833 -0.24 -21.39 20.75
N LEU A 834 1.07 -21.63 20.80
CA LEU A 834 2.10 -20.86 20.08
C LEU A 834 1.97 -20.97 18.56
N LYS A 835 1.83 -19.82 17.88
CA LYS A 835 1.72 -19.71 16.42
C LYS A 835 2.96 -19.09 15.78
N HIS A 836 3.63 -18.19 16.48
CA HIS A 836 4.83 -17.51 16.01
C HIS A 836 5.97 -17.77 16.98
N LEU A 837 7.03 -18.39 16.50
CA LEU A 837 8.23 -18.65 17.28
C LEU A 837 9.45 -18.14 16.52
N ASN A 838 10.13 -17.17 17.11
CA ASN A 838 11.40 -16.66 16.61
C ASN A 838 12.53 -17.06 17.57
N ILE A 839 13.46 -17.87 17.08
CA ILE A 839 14.65 -18.33 17.80
C ILE A 839 15.92 -17.96 17.04
N SER A 840 15.84 -17.01 16.11
CA SER A 840 16.94 -16.65 15.21
C SER A 840 18.17 -16.09 15.95
N HIS A 841 19.32 -16.05 15.28
CA HIS A 841 20.56 -15.45 15.81
C HIS A 841 21.03 -16.04 17.15
N ASN A 842 20.76 -17.33 17.39
CA ASN A 842 21.20 -18.07 18.57
C ASN A 842 22.33 -19.05 18.23
N LYS A 843 22.68 -19.96 19.16
CA LYS A 843 23.74 -20.95 19.00
C LYS A 843 23.20 -22.38 18.97
N ILE A 844 21.92 -22.57 18.63
CA ILE A 844 21.25 -23.87 18.68
C ILE A 844 21.85 -24.81 17.64
N TYR A 845 22.27 -26.00 18.06
CA TYR A 845 22.93 -27.01 17.20
C TYR A 845 21.97 -28.05 16.62
N GLU A 846 20.95 -28.42 17.41
CA GLU A 846 19.88 -29.31 16.97
C GLU A 846 18.57 -28.97 17.70
N ILE A 847 17.45 -29.40 17.11
CA ILE A 847 16.13 -29.39 17.73
C ILE A 847 15.79 -30.83 18.10
N GLU A 848 15.41 -31.06 19.35
CA GLU A 848 15.20 -32.41 19.87
C GLU A 848 13.75 -32.88 19.75
N LYS A 849 13.53 -34.20 19.88
CA LYS A 849 12.20 -34.82 19.80
C LYS A 849 11.23 -34.28 20.86
N HIS A 850 11.74 -33.86 22.02
CA HIS A 850 10.90 -33.35 23.10
C HIS A 850 10.32 -31.95 22.80
N ASP A 851 10.94 -31.18 21.89
CA ASP A 851 10.49 -29.85 21.47
C ASP A 851 9.25 -29.89 20.55
N MET A 852 8.99 -31.06 19.95
CA MET A 852 7.94 -31.24 18.94
C MET A 852 6.54 -30.89 19.44
N ILE A 853 6.26 -31.01 20.74
CA ILE A 853 4.94 -30.71 21.31
C ILE A 853 4.58 -29.24 21.07
N ILE A 854 5.55 -28.33 21.22
CA ILE A 854 5.37 -26.89 21.07
C ILE A 854 5.23 -26.50 19.60
N LEU A 855 5.95 -27.20 18.70
CA LEU A 855 6.04 -26.86 17.29
C LEU A 855 4.79 -27.23 16.46
N LYS A 856 3.88 -28.06 16.98
CA LYS A 856 2.70 -28.55 16.24
C LYS A 856 1.77 -27.45 15.69
N LYS A 857 1.64 -26.34 16.44
CA LYS A 857 0.75 -25.22 16.11
C LYS A 857 1.47 -24.01 15.53
N VAL A 858 2.80 -24.09 15.42
CA VAL A 858 3.62 -23.02 14.87
C VAL A 858 3.31 -22.87 13.38
N ARG A 859 2.86 -21.67 13.02
CA ARG A 859 2.59 -21.23 11.65
C ARG A 859 3.76 -20.46 11.08
N GLU A 860 4.48 -19.72 11.91
CA GLU A 860 5.67 -18.98 11.54
C GLU A 860 6.83 -19.38 12.44
N PHE A 861 7.84 -19.97 11.83
CA PHE A 861 9.04 -20.43 12.51
C PHE A 861 10.29 -19.79 11.91
N ASP A 862 10.91 -18.90 12.67
CA ASP A 862 12.19 -18.29 12.31
C ASP A 862 13.29 -18.93 13.15
N ALA A 863 14.08 -19.78 12.50
CA ALA A 863 15.25 -20.45 13.07
C ALA A 863 16.55 -20.01 12.38
N SER A 864 16.54 -18.85 11.72
CA SER A 864 17.69 -18.35 10.99
C SER A 864 18.88 -18.02 11.90
N TRP A 865 20.09 -17.98 11.35
CA TRP A 865 21.34 -17.61 12.02
C TRP A 865 21.59 -18.39 13.33
N ASN A 866 21.40 -19.71 13.29
CA ASN A 866 21.76 -20.64 14.35
C ASN A 866 22.96 -21.52 13.94
N ASN A 867 23.31 -22.53 14.75
CA ASN A 867 24.32 -23.53 14.41
C ASN A 867 23.70 -24.85 13.92
N LEU A 868 22.47 -24.83 13.39
CA LEU A 868 21.77 -26.07 13.01
C LEU A 868 22.54 -26.77 11.90
N VAL A 869 22.85 -28.05 12.12
CA VAL A 869 23.60 -28.89 11.17
C VAL A 869 22.67 -29.63 10.21
N ASN A 870 21.45 -29.93 10.66
CA ASN A 870 20.35 -30.46 9.87
C ASN A 870 19.02 -30.13 10.56
N ILE A 871 17.91 -30.35 9.86
CA ILE A 871 16.58 -30.43 10.46
C ILE A 871 16.01 -31.80 10.16
N LYS A 872 15.84 -32.62 11.19
CA LYS A 872 15.33 -33.98 11.04
C LYS A 872 13.92 -33.94 10.41
N PRO A 873 13.62 -34.72 9.36
CA PRO A 873 12.29 -34.73 8.72
C PRO A 873 11.14 -34.98 9.70
N GLU A 874 11.38 -35.76 10.76
CA GLU A 874 10.42 -36.00 11.84
C GLU A 874 9.87 -34.71 12.45
N ILE A 875 10.70 -33.67 12.58
CA ILE A 875 10.32 -32.37 13.17
C ILE A 875 9.36 -31.64 12.23
N LEU A 876 9.74 -31.50 10.96
CA LEU A 876 8.91 -30.84 9.94
C LEU A 876 7.56 -31.55 9.76
N LYS A 877 7.56 -32.89 9.86
CA LYS A 877 6.33 -33.71 9.84
C LYS A 877 5.33 -33.35 10.95
N GLN A 878 5.78 -32.86 12.11
CA GLN A 878 4.89 -32.44 13.20
C GLN A 878 4.34 -31.02 13.02
N MET A 879 5.00 -30.16 12.23
CA MET A 879 4.62 -28.75 12.03
C MET A 879 3.53 -28.60 10.97
N VAL A 880 2.37 -29.23 11.22
CA VAL A 880 1.30 -29.40 10.22
C VAL A 880 0.56 -28.12 9.83
N GLU A 881 0.74 -27.03 10.60
CA GLU A 881 0.18 -25.70 10.34
C GLU A 881 1.21 -24.70 9.78
N LEU A 882 2.45 -25.15 9.53
CA LEU A 882 3.54 -24.29 9.11
C LEU A 882 3.27 -23.63 7.76
N LYS A 883 3.37 -22.30 7.74
CA LYS A 883 3.17 -21.44 6.56
C LYS A 883 4.40 -20.63 6.22
N TYR A 884 5.21 -20.29 7.21
CA TYR A 884 6.46 -19.55 7.07
C TYR A 884 7.57 -20.32 7.78
N ILE A 885 8.67 -20.54 7.07
CA ILE A 885 9.91 -21.06 7.66
C ILE A 885 11.12 -20.28 7.14
N ASP A 886 11.98 -19.87 8.07
CA ASP A 886 13.29 -19.28 7.76
C ASP A 886 14.40 -20.09 8.43
N LEU A 887 15.27 -20.67 7.60
CA LEU A 887 16.42 -21.46 8.02
C LEU A 887 17.76 -20.82 7.64
N SER A 888 17.72 -19.58 7.19
CA SER A 888 18.88 -18.90 6.62
C SER A 888 20.05 -18.81 7.62
N GLY A 889 21.31 -18.73 7.18
CA GLY A 889 22.47 -18.47 8.06
C GLY A 889 22.85 -19.62 9.00
N ASN A 890 22.33 -20.83 8.79
CA ASN A 890 22.68 -22.02 9.57
C ASN A 890 23.86 -22.80 8.96
N LYS A 891 24.37 -23.78 9.71
CA LYS A 891 25.47 -24.69 9.31
C LYS A 891 24.96 -25.98 8.68
N ILE A 892 23.87 -25.89 7.91
CA ILE A 892 23.20 -27.06 7.36
C ILE A 892 24.09 -27.71 6.29
N HIS A 893 24.46 -28.98 6.48
CA HIS A 893 25.31 -29.71 5.51
C HIS A 893 24.50 -30.31 4.35
N TYR A 894 23.26 -30.73 4.58
CA TYR A 894 22.41 -31.32 3.56
C TYR A 894 20.96 -30.89 3.73
N ILE A 895 20.32 -30.61 2.60
CA ILE A 895 18.86 -30.55 2.48
C ILE A 895 18.46 -31.70 1.54
N ASP A 896 17.46 -32.48 1.92
CA ASP A 896 17.00 -33.64 1.16
C ASP A 896 15.50 -33.57 0.79
N ALA A 897 15.08 -34.52 -0.04
CA ALA A 897 13.71 -34.62 -0.54
C ALA A 897 12.69 -34.89 0.58
N GLU A 898 13.09 -35.61 1.63
CA GLU A 898 12.20 -36.03 2.72
C GLU A 898 11.77 -34.82 3.55
N GLN A 899 12.69 -33.88 3.77
CA GLN A 899 12.40 -32.61 4.45
C GLN A 899 11.35 -31.78 3.70
N LEU A 900 11.48 -31.65 2.37
CA LEU A 900 10.53 -30.87 1.54
C LEU A 900 9.15 -31.53 1.43
N GLN A 901 9.08 -32.86 1.53
CA GLN A 901 7.83 -33.62 1.40
C GLN A 901 6.77 -33.23 2.45
N HIS A 902 7.20 -32.74 3.62
CA HIS A 902 6.32 -32.38 4.72
C HIS A 902 5.86 -30.90 4.71
N LEU A 903 6.32 -30.09 3.76
CA LEU A 903 6.09 -28.64 3.70
C LEU A 903 5.00 -28.21 2.70
N ASP A 904 4.00 -29.05 2.47
CA ASP A 904 3.00 -28.82 1.42
C ASP A 904 2.01 -27.67 1.69
N GLN A 905 1.89 -27.20 2.94
CA GLN A 905 1.11 -26.02 3.35
C GLN A 905 1.89 -24.72 3.28
N LEU A 906 3.21 -24.80 3.04
CA LEU A 906 4.11 -23.67 3.18
C LEU A 906 3.78 -22.60 2.15
N GLU A 907 3.64 -21.36 2.62
CA GLU A 907 3.36 -20.19 1.79
C GLU A 907 4.65 -19.38 1.55
N ILE A 908 5.58 -19.38 2.52
CA ILE A 908 6.84 -18.63 2.49
C ILE A 908 8.00 -19.53 2.92
N LEU A 909 9.01 -19.66 2.06
CA LEU A 909 10.23 -20.42 2.32
C LEU A 909 11.45 -19.50 2.20
N LYS A 910 12.31 -19.49 3.22
CA LYS A 910 13.58 -18.77 3.18
C LYS A 910 14.76 -19.68 3.50
N LEU A 911 15.70 -19.75 2.55
CA LEU A 911 16.90 -20.58 2.58
C LEU A 911 18.09 -19.78 2.07
N SER A 912 18.63 -18.90 2.92
CA SER A 912 19.73 -18.01 2.52
C SER A 912 21.01 -18.20 3.34
N HIS A 913 22.18 -17.85 2.80
CA HIS A 913 23.46 -17.91 3.51
C HIS A 913 23.77 -19.28 4.16
N LEU A 914 23.58 -20.37 3.41
CA LEU A 914 23.88 -21.74 3.87
C LEU A 914 25.28 -22.16 3.41
N ASP A 915 26.31 -21.49 3.94
CA ASP A 915 27.68 -21.58 3.42
C ASP A 915 28.33 -22.97 3.55
N GLN A 916 27.85 -23.81 4.47
CA GLN A 916 28.35 -25.18 4.71
C GLN A 916 27.53 -26.26 4.00
N LEU A 917 26.56 -25.87 3.18
CA LEU A 917 25.75 -26.82 2.43
C LEU A 917 26.63 -27.58 1.43
N ILE A 918 26.50 -28.90 1.41
CA ILE A 918 27.23 -29.82 0.53
C ILE A 918 26.26 -30.46 -0.46
N GLN A 919 25.06 -30.83 0.02
CA GLN A 919 24.03 -31.48 -0.78
C GLN A 919 22.73 -30.67 -0.75
N PHE A 920 22.12 -30.49 -1.91
CA PHE A 920 20.85 -29.81 -2.09
C PHE A 920 19.85 -30.70 -2.84
N PRO A 921 18.54 -30.59 -2.56
CA PRO A 921 17.52 -31.35 -3.25
C PRO A 921 17.55 -31.08 -4.75
N HIS A 922 17.16 -32.08 -5.54
CA HIS A 922 17.01 -31.90 -6.97
C HIS A 922 15.87 -30.91 -7.26
N SER A 923 15.98 -30.13 -8.33
CA SER A 923 15.01 -29.07 -8.63
C SER A 923 13.57 -29.59 -8.70
N TYR A 924 13.31 -30.80 -9.21
CA TYR A 924 11.97 -31.37 -9.30
C TYR A 924 11.32 -31.67 -7.94
N GLU A 925 12.08 -31.76 -6.85
CA GLU A 925 11.56 -32.02 -5.50
C GLU A 925 10.81 -30.81 -4.94
N PHE A 926 11.13 -29.60 -5.40
CA PHE A 926 10.41 -28.36 -5.06
C PHE A 926 8.96 -28.34 -5.57
N ALA A 927 8.59 -29.20 -6.53
CA ALA A 927 7.22 -29.33 -7.01
C ALA A 927 6.21 -29.77 -5.92
N LYS A 928 6.70 -30.21 -4.75
CA LYS A 928 5.86 -30.53 -3.58
C LYS A 928 5.33 -29.28 -2.86
N LEU A 929 5.97 -28.12 -3.01
CA LEU A 929 5.60 -26.85 -2.37
C LEU A 929 4.46 -26.14 -3.12
N ARG A 930 3.30 -26.79 -3.22
CA ARG A 930 2.19 -26.36 -4.10
C ARG A 930 1.51 -25.06 -3.67
N ASN A 931 1.59 -24.72 -2.39
CA ASN A 931 0.98 -23.52 -1.81
C ASN A 931 1.97 -22.35 -1.69
N LEU A 932 3.19 -22.52 -2.17
CA LEU A 932 4.23 -21.51 -2.06
C LEU A 932 3.85 -20.25 -2.84
N LYS A 933 3.98 -19.11 -2.17
CA LYS A 933 3.72 -17.78 -2.73
C LYS A 933 4.99 -16.95 -2.76
N GLU A 934 5.89 -17.15 -1.80
CA GLU A 934 7.12 -16.41 -1.67
C GLU A 934 8.30 -17.36 -1.47
N LEU A 935 9.38 -17.11 -2.22
CA LEU A 935 10.63 -17.86 -2.12
C LEU A 935 11.80 -16.91 -1.94
N GLU A 936 12.59 -17.11 -0.90
CA GLU A 936 13.89 -16.47 -0.71
C GLU A 936 14.99 -17.55 -0.69
N ILE A 937 15.92 -17.49 -1.65
CA ILE A 937 17.02 -18.44 -1.79
C ILE A 937 18.26 -17.77 -2.41
N HIS A 938 19.26 -17.48 -1.59
CA HIS A 938 20.51 -16.85 -2.02
C HIS A 938 21.66 -17.17 -1.06
N GLY A 939 22.92 -16.97 -1.48
CA GLY A 939 24.07 -17.32 -0.62
C GLY A 939 24.25 -18.84 -0.47
N ILE A 940 23.92 -19.61 -1.51
CA ILE A 940 24.20 -21.04 -1.60
C ILE A 940 25.56 -21.26 -2.27
N PRO A 941 26.50 -22.07 -1.75
CA PRO A 941 27.82 -22.25 -2.36
C PRO A 941 27.72 -22.82 -3.78
N SER A 942 28.54 -22.31 -4.71
CA SER A 942 28.54 -22.77 -6.12
C SER A 942 29.06 -24.20 -6.30
N THR A 943 29.70 -24.77 -5.29
CA THR A 943 30.17 -26.16 -5.25
C THR A 943 29.06 -27.16 -4.97
N VAL A 944 27.88 -26.69 -4.53
CA VAL A 944 26.77 -27.56 -4.18
C VAL A 944 26.16 -28.17 -5.43
N ALA A 945 26.19 -29.49 -5.51
CA ALA A 945 25.53 -30.23 -6.57
C ALA A 945 24.02 -29.96 -6.56
N ASN A 946 23.39 -29.98 -7.75
CA ASN A 946 21.95 -29.83 -7.96
C ASN A 946 21.33 -28.43 -7.72
N TYR A 947 22.07 -27.43 -7.23
CA TYR A 947 21.54 -26.08 -7.14
C TYR A 947 21.44 -25.44 -8.53
N ASN A 948 20.21 -25.22 -9.01
CA ASN A 948 19.93 -24.48 -10.24
C ASN A 948 18.63 -23.69 -10.08
N ILE A 949 18.74 -22.38 -9.84
CA ILE A 949 17.59 -21.53 -9.56
C ILE A 949 16.59 -21.48 -10.71
N THR A 950 17.06 -21.50 -11.96
CA THR A 950 16.20 -21.48 -13.15
C THR A 950 15.31 -22.71 -13.19
N GLN A 951 15.87 -23.89 -12.88
CA GLN A 951 15.12 -25.15 -12.85
C GLN A 951 14.19 -25.25 -11.63
N ILE A 952 14.58 -24.68 -10.48
CA ILE A 952 13.72 -24.61 -9.30
C ILE A 952 12.49 -23.74 -9.59
N LEU A 953 12.68 -22.53 -10.12
CA LEU A 953 11.58 -21.63 -10.46
C LEU A 953 10.65 -22.20 -11.55
N HIS A 954 11.16 -23.09 -12.41
CA HIS A 954 10.36 -23.74 -13.44
C HIS A 954 9.32 -24.71 -12.87
N VAL A 955 9.62 -25.40 -11.77
CA VAL A 955 8.72 -26.42 -11.19
C VAL A 955 7.78 -25.89 -10.11
N LEU A 956 8.01 -24.66 -9.64
CA LEU A 956 7.23 -24.02 -8.58
C LEU A 956 5.87 -23.50 -9.11
N PRO A 957 4.85 -23.37 -8.23
CA PRO A 957 3.62 -22.67 -8.57
C PRO A 957 3.89 -21.19 -8.89
N PRO A 958 2.95 -20.47 -9.54
CA PRO A 958 3.11 -19.05 -9.82
C PRO A 958 3.28 -18.24 -8.51
N LEU A 959 4.50 -17.74 -8.30
CA LEU A 959 4.88 -17.01 -7.08
C LEU A 959 4.44 -15.55 -7.15
N LYS A 960 4.17 -14.96 -5.97
CA LYS A 960 3.92 -13.52 -5.79
C LYS A 960 5.21 -12.75 -5.54
N ALA A 961 6.16 -13.36 -4.84
CA ALA A 961 7.45 -12.75 -4.53
C ALA A 961 8.61 -13.74 -4.70
N ILE A 962 9.73 -13.26 -5.21
CA ILE A 962 11.00 -14.01 -5.24
C ILE A 962 12.15 -13.13 -4.74
N ASP A 963 13.11 -13.73 -4.03
CA ASP A 963 14.43 -13.17 -3.74
C ASP A 963 15.49 -14.24 -4.00
N ILE A 964 16.25 -14.09 -5.09
CA ILE A 964 17.08 -15.15 -5.64
C ILE A 964 18.49 -14.68 -5.99
N GLU A 965 19.46 -15.59 -5.90
CA GLU A 965 20.83 -15.35 -6.38
C GLU A 965 21.09 -15.94 -7.77
N ILE A 966 21.66 -15.10 -8.64
CA ILE A 966 22.16 -15.43 -9.97
C ILE A 966 23.67 -15.62 -9.86
N LYS A 967 24.15 -16.79 -10.29
CA LYS A 967 25.57 -17.16 -10.19
C LYS A 967 26.37 -16.77 -11.44
N GLU A 968 25.68 -16.60 -12.56
CA GLU A 968 26.26 -16.20 -13.84
C GLU A 968 26.65 -14.72 -13.87
N GLU A 969 27.54 -14.35 -14.80
CA GLU A 969 27.96 -12.96 -14.97
C GLU A 969 26.89 -12.06 -15.63
N GLU A 970 25.89 -12.66 -16.29
CA GLU A 970 24.83 -11.96 -17.00
C GLU A 970 23.45 -12.53 -16.65
N LEU A 971 22.51 -11.63 -16.32
CA LEU A 971 21.09 -11.95 -16.16
C LEU A 971 20.44 -11.90 -17.55
N ASN A 972 20.07 -13.05 -18.09
CA ASN A 972 19.44 -13.19 -19.40
C ASN A 972 18.11 -13.97 -19.35
N ASN A 973 18.16 -15.29 -19.25
CA ASN A 973 17.03 -16.20 -19.42
C ASN A 973 16.64 -16.90 -18.11
N GLN A 974 17.23 -16.54 -16.97
CA GLN A 974 17.03 -17.23 -15.69
C GLN A 974 15.56 -17.15 -15.20
N LEU A 975 14.82 -16.10 -15.56
CA LEU A 975 13.38 -15.99 -15.28
C LEU A 975 12.49 -16.52 -16.42
N LYS A 976 13.07 -16.94 -17.54
CA LYS A 976 12.31 -17.26 -18.77
C LYS A 976 11.43 -18.50 -18.61
N LEU A 977 11.86 -19.49 -17.82
CA LEU A 977 11.11 -20.73 -17.59
C LEU A 977 10.13 -20.65 -16.41
N ALA A 978 10.17 -19.57 -15.62
CA ALA A 978 9.32 -19.36 -14.46
C ALA A 978 7.91 -18.89 -14.87
N ASP A 979 6.89 -19.31 -14.11
CA ASP A 979 5.53 -18.78 -14.25
C ASP A 979 5.41 -17.44 -13.50
N VAL A 980 5.62 -16.33 -14.22
CA VAL A 980 5.69 -14.97 -13.64
C VAL A 980 4.35 -14.24 -13.60
N ARG A 981 3.22 -14.90 -13.91
CA ARG A 981 1.92 -14.23 -14.07
C ARG A 981 1.42 -13.51 -12.80
N LEU A 982 1.70 -14.10 -11.63
CA LEU A 982 1.34 -13.54 -10.32
C LEU A 982 2.48 -12.75 -9.66
N LEU A 983 3.64 -12.65 -10.29
CA LEU A 983 4.84 -12.10 -9.69
C LEU A 983 4.73 -10.58 -9.58
N ARG A 984 4.84 -10.05 -8.36
CA ARG A 984 4.72 -8.62 -8.05
C ARG A 984 5.92 -8.07 -7.27
N LYS A 985 6.74 -8.94 -6.67
CA LYS A 985 8.00 -8.58 -6.03
C LYS A 985 9.13 -9.48 -6.54
N VAL A 986 10.19 -8.88 -7.07
CA VAL A 986 11.33 -9.59 -7.65
C VAL A 986 12.59 -9.01 -7.09
N THR A 987 13.35 -9.80 -6.33
CA THR A 987 14.68 -9.43 -5.84
C THR A 987 15.71 -10.33 -6.49
N ILE A 988 16.69 -9.73 -7.17
CA ILE A 988 17.79 -10.41 -7.85
C ILE A 988 19.11 -10.03 -7.17
N ARG A 989 19.90 -11.04 -6.84
CA ARG A 989 21.24 -10.89 -6.21
C ARG A 989 22.30 -11.62 -6.99
N GLY A 990 23.58 -11.32 -6.75
CA GLY A 990 24.67 -12.13 -7.32
C GLY A 990 26.02 -11.41 -7.35
N LYS A 991 26.98 -11.88 -6.55
CA LYS A 991 28.32 -11.25 -6.44
C LYS A 991 29.14 -11.29 -7.73
N ASN A 992 28.80 -12.17 -8.67
CA ASN A 992 29.44 -12.29 -9.98
C ASN A 992 28.67 -11.57 -11.09
N LEU A 993 27.43 -11.15 -10.82
CA LEU A 993 26.54 -10.57 -11.81
C LEU A 993 27.05 -9.19 -12.20
N LYS A 994 27.47 -9.03 -13.46
CA LYS A 994 28.07 -7.80 -14.02
C LYS A 994 27.15 -7.10 -15.02
N LYS A 995 26.27 -7.85 -15.70
CA LYS A 995 25.43 -7.32 -16.78
C LYS A 995 23.98 -7.82 -16.68
N ILE A 996 23.07 -6.99 -17.17
CA ILE A 996 21.67 -7.37 -17.39
C ILE A 996 21.40 -7.34 -18.89
N ASN A 997 20.82 -8.39 -19.42
CA ASN A 997 20.35 -8.42 -20.79
C ASN A 997 19.04 -7.61 -20.92
N ILE A 998 18.83 -6.94 -22.06
CA ILE A 998 17.63 -6.12 -22.31
C ILE A 998 16.34 -6.94 -22.17
N GLY A 999 16.38 -8.24 -22.49
CA GLY A 999 15.23 -9.16 -22.39
C GLY A 999 15.01 -9.80 -21.01
N ALA A 1000 15.85 -9.52 -20.00
CA ALA A 1000 15.83 -10.24 -18.72
C ALA A 1000 14.47 -10.25 -18.00
N PHE A 1001 13.73 -9.15 -18.13
CA PHE A 1001 12.42 -8.95 -17.48
C PHE A 1001 11.27 -8.91 -18.48
N GLU A 1002 11.49 -9.36 -19.72
CA GLU A 1002 10.52 -9.21 -20.81
C GLU A 1002 9.18 -9.88 -20.56
N LYS A 1003 9.10 -10.87 -19.65
CA LYS A 1003 7.87 -11.57 -19.28
C LYS A 1003 7.11 -10.93 -18.11
N LEU A 1004 7.71 -9.96 -17.41
CA LEU A 1004 7.04 -9.30 -16.29
C LEU A 1004 5.96 -8.34 -16.81
N ARG A 1005 4.76 -8.43 -16.21
CA ARG A 1005 3.54 -7.71 -16.62
C ARG A 1005 2.73 -7.28 -15.39
N GLY A 1006 1.83 -6.31 -15.55
CA GLY A 1006 0.80 -5.97 -14.56
C GLY A 1006 0.87 -4.55 -14.01
N TYR A 1007 -0.17 -4.15 -13.28
CA TYR A 1007 -0.35 -2.76 -12.83
C TYR A 1007 0.79 -2.22 -11.94
N ARG A 1008 1.31 -3.03 -10.99
CA ARG A 1008 2.39 -2.63 -10.08
C ARG A 1008 3.44 -3.75 -9.92
N LEU A 1009 4.73 -3.40 -9.96
CA LEU A 1009 5.86 -4.31 -9.72
C LEU A 1009 6.88 -3.66 -8.76
N ASP A 1010 7.39 -4.43 -7.80
CA ASP A 1010 8.57 -4.13 -6.99
C ASP A 1010 9.76 -4.94 -7.53
N LEU A 1011 10.73 -4.26 -8.14
CA LEU A 1011 11.95 -4.85 -8.68
C LEU A 1011 13.15 -4.36 -7.88
N THR A 1012 13.81 -5.29 -7.20
CA THR A 1012 15.04 -5.07 -6.45
C THR A 1012 16.22 -5.80 -7.13
N ILE A 1013 17.35 -5.14 -7.33
CA ILE A 1013 18.61 -5.75 -7.76
C ILE A 1013 19.70 -5.34 -6.78
N THR A 1014 20.37 -6.27 -6.11
CA THR A 1014 21.27 -5.90 -5.00
C THR A 1014 22.45 -6.84 -4.83
N ASN A 1015 23.53 -6.33 -4.24
CA ASN A 1015 24.76 -7.09 -3.98
C ASN A 1015 25.36 -7.68 -5.28
N THR A 1016 25.47 -6.86 -6.34
CA THR A 1016 26.03 -7.26 -7.64
C THR A 1016 27.24 -6.41 -8.05
N GLN A 1017 27.91 -6.79 -9.14
CA GLN A 1017 28.97 -6.01 -9.79
C GLN A 1017 28.44 -5.21 -10.98
N ILE A 1018 27.12 -5.04 -11.10
CA ILE A 1018 26.52 -4.27 -12.19
C ILE A 1018 26.89 -2.80 -12.01
N ASP A 1019 27.57 -2.24 -13.01
CA ASP A 1019 27.98 -0.83 -13.08
C ASP A 1019 27.03 0.04 -13.93
N THR A 1020 26.26 -0.59 -14.80
CA THR A 1020 25.41 0.07 -15.78
C THR A 1020 24.12 -0.72 -15.98
N ILE A 1021 22.98 -0.06 -15.80
CA ILE A 1021 21.67 -0.60 -16.21
C ILE A 1021 21.43 -0.25 -17.67
N PRO A 1022 21.21 -1.21 -18.58
CA PRO A 1022 20.93 -0.92 -19.98
C PRO A 1022 19.69 -0.01 -20.09
N PRO A 1023 19.80 1.18 -20.69
CA PRO A 1023 18.67 2.10 -20.84
C PRO A 1023 17.49 1.48 -21.60
N LEU A 1024 17.80 0.59 -22.56
CA LEU A 1024 16.80 -0.14 -23.34
C LEU A 1024 16.04 -1.19 -22.52
N LEU A 1025 16.51 -1.57 -21.33
CA LEU A 1025 15.80 -2.48 -20.41
C LEU A 1025 14.42 -1.91 -20.03
N PHE A 1026 14.33 -0.59 -19.83
CA PHE A 1026 13.07 0.06 -19.46
C PHE A 1026 12.04 0.05 -20.60
N ASN A 1027 12.46 -0.23 -21.83
CA ASN A 1027 11.55 -0.42 -22.96
C ASN A 1027 10.87 -1.80 -22.93
N THR A 1028 11.44 -2.80 -22.25
CA THR A 1028 10.89 -4.17 -22.20
C THR A 1028 9.89 -4.39 -21.07
N ILE A 1029 9.80 -3.44 -20.12
CA ILE A 1029 8.89 -3.45 -18.96
C ILE A 1029 7.76 -2.41 -19.05
N THR A 1030 7.49 -1.89 -20.25
CA THR A 1030 6.48 -0.84 -20.53
C THR A 1030 5.03 -1.24 -20.20
N THR A 1031 4.79 -2.54 -20.11
CA THR A 1031 3.54 -3.17 -19.66
C THR A 1031 3.26 -3.00 -18.16
N ILE A 1032 4.23 -2.47 -17.40
CA ILE A 1032 4.07 -2.19 -15.97
C ILE A 1032 3.68 -0.73 -15.79
N SER A 1033 2.56 -0.47 -15.10
CA SER A 1033 2.08 0.91 -14.89
C SER A 1033 2.79 1.63 -13.76
N PHE A 1034 3.12 0.93 -12.66
CA PHE A 1034 3.83 1.46 -11.50
C PHE A 1034 5.00 0.54 -11.13
N LEU A 1035 6.22 1.08 -11.11
CA LEU A 1035 7.43 0.34 -10.83
C LEU A 1035 8.12 0.92 -9.60
N LYS A 1036 8.24 0.11 -8.55
CA LYS A 1036 9.17 0.36 -7.44
C LYS A 1036 10.51 -0.26 -7.84
N LEU A 1037 11.55 0.56 -7.98
CA LEU A 1037 12.88 0.11 -8.40
C LEU A 1037 13.87 0.31 -7.25
N SER A 1038 14.46 -0.76 -6.75
CA SER A 1038 15.49 -0.71 -5.69
C SER A 1038 16.77 -1.34 -6.20
N LEU A 1039 17.89 -0.62 -6.17
CA LEU A 1039 19.18 -1.06 -6.69
C LEU A 1039 20.31 -0.99 -5.64
N PRO A 1040 20.14 -1.42 -4.38
CA PRO A 1040 21.12 -1.15 -3.33
C PRO A 1040 22.37 -2.02 -3.44
N ASN A 1041 23.53 -1.51 -3.02
CA ASN A 1041 24.81 -2.22 -2.93
C ASN A 1041 25.26 -2.87 -4.25
N ASN A 1042 25.20 -2.13 -5.37
CA ASN A 1042 25.79 -2.55 -6.64
C ASN A 1042 27.03 -1.68 -6.97
N LYS A 1043 27.44 -1.62 -8.24
CA LYS A 1043 28.57 -0.79 -8.72
C LYS A 1043 28.11 0.33 -9.63
N ILE A 1044 26.83 0.70 -9.58
CA ILE A 1044 26.23 1.66 -10.50
C ILE A 1044 26.85 3.03 -10.26
N GLN A 1045 27.42 3.61 -11.31
CA GLN A 1045 27.99 4.97 -11.23
C GLN A 1045 26.99 6.02 -11.72
N SER A 1046 26.29 5.75 -12.80
CA SER A 1046 25.24 6.62 -13.33
C SER A 1046 24.22 5.78 -14.10
N MET A 1047 22.98 6.26 -14.18
CA MET A 1047 21.96 5.63 -15.00
C MET A 1047 21.08 6.69 -15.64
N ASN A 1048 20.65 6.41 -16.87
CA ASN A 1048 19.59 7.16 -17.52
C ASN A 1048 18.55 6.16 -18.04
N PRO A 1049 17.48 5.87 -17.25
CA PRO A 1049 16.41 4.99 -17.68
C PRO A 1049 15.64 5.53 -18.90
N PHE A 1050 15.86 6.79 -19.29
CA PHE A 1050 15.03 7.49 -20.26
C PHE A 1050 15.83 8.28 -21.32
N ILE A 1051 16.88 7.67 -21.89
CA ILE A 1051 17.81 8.29 -22.87
C ILE A 1051 17.12 9.02 -24.04
N ASN A 1052 15.89 8.63 -24.40
CA ASN A 1052 15.13 9.23 -25.49
C ASN A 1052 13.92 10.07 -25.05
N THR A 1053 13.78 10.39 -23.76
CA THR A 1053 12.71 11.28 -23.24
C THR A 1053 13.20 12.72 -23.12
N LYS A 1054 12.32 13.69 -23.37
CA LYS A 1054 12.53 15.10 -22.97
C LYS A 1054 11.71 15.38 -21.71
N ALA A 1055 12.31 16.10 -20.78
CA ALA A 1055 11.74 16.54 -19.51
C ALA A 1055 10.38 17.29 -19.63
N PRO A 1056 9.50 17.25 -18.59
CA PRO A 1056 9.66 16.50 -17.34
C PRO A 1056 9.36 15.01 -17.55
N ILE A 1057 10.24 14.19 -16.98
CA ILE A 1057 10.26 12.74 -17.13
C ILE A 1057 9.22 12.12 -16.20
N LEU A 1058 7.99 12.00 -16.70
CA LEU A 1058 7.16 10.84 -16.43
C LEU A 1058 7.13 10.04 -17.72
N ASN A 1059 7.60 8.79 -17.62
CA ASN A 1059 7.92 7.92 -18.73
C ASN A 1059 6.95 8.07 -19.91
N GLN A 1060 7.47 8.51 -21.06
CA GLN A 1060 6.73 8.58 -22.33
C GLN A 1060 6.22 7.21 -22.83
N HIS A 1061 6.50 6.13 -22.09
CA HIS A 1061 6.08 4.74 -22.35
C HIS A 1061 5.21 4.13 -21.23
N GLY A 1062 4.69 4.92 -20.28
CA GLY A 1062 3.56 4.49 -19.44
C GLY A 1062 3.87 3.90 -18.06
N THR A 1063 5.13 3.60 -17.72
CA THR A 1063 5.56 3.14 -16.38
C THR A 1063 5.97 4.31 -15.47
N ILE A 1064 5.26 4.50 -14.37
CA ILE A 1064 5.55 5.51 -13.35
C ILE A 1064 6.47 4.89 -12.30
N PHE A 1065 7.61 5.52 -12.01
CA PHE A 1065 8.43 5.11 -10.86
C PHE A 1065 7.74 5.55 -9.57
N ASP A 1066 7.32 4.58 -8.78
CA ASP A 1066 6.61 4.77 -7.51
C ASP A 1066 7.60 5.04 -6.35
N SER A 1067 8.77 4.41 -6.40
CA SER A 1067 9.90 4.66 -5.50
C SER A 1067 11.22 4.25 -6.18
N LEU A 1068 12.33 4.89 -5.80
CA LEU A 1068 13.68 4.58 -6.25
C LEU A 1068 14.62 4.47 -5.05
N ASP A 1069 15.45 3.43 -5.02
CA ASP A 1069 16.51 3.24 -4.04
C ASP A 1069 17.84 2.93 -4.75
N LEU A 1070 18.90 3.67 -4.41
CA LEU A 1070 20.24 3.57 -5.01
C LEU A 1070 21.35 3.43 -3.94
N GLN A 1071 20.99 3.15 -2.68
CA GLN A 1071 21.94 3.20 -1.56
C GLN A 1071 23.13 2.25 -1.77
N GLY A 1072 24.33 2.63 -1.33
CA GLY A 1072 25.52 1.75 -1.37
C GLY A 1072 26.15 1.54 -2.76
N ASN A 1073 25.78 2.38 -3.74
CA ASN A 1073 26.44 2.45 -5.04
C ASN A 1073 27.45 3.60 -5.10
N PRO A 1074 28.54 3.49 -5.89
CA PRO A 1074 29.50 4.56 -6.11
C PRO A 1074 28.95 5.59 -7.12
N ILE A 1075 27.86 6.28 -6.77
CA ILE A 1075 27.14 7.16 -7.69
C ILE A 1075 27.97 8.40 -8.01
N ILE A 1076 28.23 8.61 -9.29
CA ILE A 1076 28.78 9.84 -9.85
C ILE A 1076 27.60 10.72 -10.26
N CYS A 1077 27.43 11.86 -9.57
CA CYS A 1077 26.40 12.82 -9.95
C CYS A 1077 26.81 13.63 -11.18
N ASP A 1078 26.56 13.05 -12.34
CA ASP A 1078 26.79 13.64 -13.64
C ASP A 1078 25.47 13.97 -14.36
N CYS A 1079 25.57 14.40 -15.61
CA CYS A 1079 24.43 14.82 -16.42
C CYS A 1079 23.50 13.66 -16.80
N LYS A 1080 23.92 12.40 -16.65
CA LYS A 1080 23.06 11.24 -16.94
C LYS A 1080 22.00 11.05 -15.86
N MET A 1081 22.22 11.58 -14.65
CA MET A 1081 21.31 11.48 -13.50
C MET A 1081 20.30 12.64 -13.40
N LEU A 1082 20.29 13.59 -14.35
CA LEU A 1082 19.38 14.76 -14.36
C LEU A 1082 17.89 14.41 -14.27
N TRP A 1083 17.49 13.22 -14.72
CA TRP A 1083 16.11 12.73 -14.62
C TRP A 1083 15.65 12.55 -13.16
N LEU A 1084 16.60 12.27 -12.24
CA LEU A 1084 16.30 12.01 -10.84
C LEU A 1084 15.70 13.26 -10.18
N LYS A 1085 16.25 14.44 -10.45
CA LYS A 1085 15.71 15.73 -9.97
C LYS A 1085 14.22 15.89 -10.27
N GLN A 1086 13.82 15.60 -11.51
CA GLN A 1086 12.42 15.74 -11.95
C GLN A 1086 11.51 14.69 -11.31
N TRP A 1087 12.02 13.47 -11.13
CA TRP A 1087 11.29 12.41 -10.45
C TRP A 1087 11.11 12.71 -8.95
N ILE A 1088 12.13 13.26 -8.28
CA ILE A 1088 12.06 13.71 -6.88
C ILE A 1088 11.01 14.81 -6.75
N GLU A 1089 11.05 15.84 -7.60
CA GLU A 1089 10.08 16.93 -7.62
C GLU A 1089 8.63 16.39 -7.70
N TYR A 1090 8.36 15.48 -8.65
CA TYR A 1090 7.07 14.83 -8.82
C TYR A 1090 6.64 13.99 -7.60
N SER A 1091 7.58 13.26 -7.00
CA SER A 1091 7.29 12.34 -5.89
C SER A 1091 6.86 13.08 -4.62
N VAL A 1092 7.42 14.28 -4.36
CA VAL A 1092 7.08 15.14 -3.20
C VAL A 1092 5.61 15.56 -3.20
N GLU A 1093 4.99 15.60 -4.37
CA GLU A 1093 3.68 16.19 -4.61
C GLU A 1093 2.56 15.18 -4.61
N HIS A 1094 2.83 14.05 -5.24
CA HIS A 1094 1.83 13.09 -5.66
C HIS A 1094 1.98 11.77 -4.92
N SER A 1095 3.14 11.52 -4.29
CA SER A 1095 3.33 10.32 -3.49
C SER A 1095 2.93 10.58 -2.03
N PRO A 1096 1.93 9.86 -1.49
CA PRO A 1096 1.62 9.91 -0.06
C PRO A 1096 2.78 9.41 0.82
N ASN A 1097 3.77 8.73 0.23
CA ASN A 1097 4.92 8.14 0.91
C ASN A 1097 6.23 8.90 0.64
N TRP A 1098 6.17 10.18 0.26
CA TRP A 1098 7.36 11.01 -0.01
C TRP A 1098 8.41 10.97 1.12
N HIS A 1099 7.98 10.92 2.38
CA HIS A 1099 8.88 10.85 3.52
C HIS A 1099 9.84 9.64 3.45
N GLU A 1100 9.35 8.46 3.05
CA GLU A 1100 10.16 7.25 2.88
C GLU A 1100 11.14 7.38 1.70
N ILE A 1101 10.69 7.97 0.59
CA ILE A 1101 11.53 8.23 -0.59
C ILE A 1101 12.68 9.19 -0.24
N SER A 1102 12.37 10.25 0.50
CA SER A 1102 13.35 11.25 0.91
C SER A 1102 14.44 10.66 1.81
N GLU A 1103 14.07 9.76 2.73
CA GLU A 1103 15.02 9.13 3.65
C GLU A 1103 16.06 8.27 2.91
N VAL A 1104 15.65 7.53 1.89
CA VAL A 1104 16.54 6.68 1.08
C VAL A 1104 17.50 7.52 0.23
N LEU A 1105 17.01 8.59 -0.39
CA LEU A 1105 17.83 9.50 -1.19
C LEU A 1105 18.85 10.27 -0.34
N ASP A 1106 18.50 10.60 0.90
CA ASP A 1106 19.41 11.26 1.84
C ASP A 1106 20.52 10.31 2.34
N LYS A 1107 20.26 9.00 2.36
CA LYS A 1107 21.27 7.97 2.69
C LYS A 1107 22.14 7.55 1.51
N THR A 1108 21.86 8.04 0.29
CA THR A 1108 22.64 7.67 -0.90
C THR A 1108 23.71 8.72 -1.16
N GLU A 1109 24.98 8.34 -0.98
CA GLU A 1109 26.14 9.19 -1.22
C GLU A 1109 26.35 9.47 -2.71
N CYS A 1110 26.91 10.65 -2.99
CA CYS A 1110 27.24 11.14 -4.30
C CYS A 1110 28.70 11.59 -4.36
N ASP A 1111 29.49 10.96 -5.22
CA ASP A 1111 30.87 11.34 -5.46
C ASP A 1111 30.92 12.51 -6.45
N ALA A 1112 31.13 13.72 -5.93
CA ALA A 1112 31.19 14.94 -6.72
C ALA A 1112 32.60 15.58 -6.78
N MET A 1113 33.56 15.13 -5.96
CA MET A 1113 35.03 15.29 -6.00
C MET A 1113 35.62 14.68 -4.71
N PRO A 1114 36.94 14.38 -4.60
CA PRO A 1114 37.52 13.82 -3.39
C PRO A 1114 37.50 14.83 -2.22
N GLY A 1115 36.79 14.52 -1.13
CA GLY A 1115 36.90 15.25 0.15
C GLY A 1115 35.62 15.85 0.74
N ILE A 1116 34.45 15.73 0.09
CA ILE A 1116 33.14 16.20 0.59
C ILE A 1116 32.08 15.14 0.27
N GLN A 1117 31.36 14.62 1.28
CA GLN A 1117 30.25 13.68 1.09
C GLN A 1117 28.93 14.46 0.91
N ASP A 1118 28.49 14.60 -0.33
CA ASP A 1118 27.16 15.11 -0.70
C ASP A 1118 26.18 13.92 -0.90
N THR A 1119 24.88 14.09 -0.66
CA THR A 1119 23.85 13.04 -0.84
C THR A 1119 23.06 13.27 -2.12
N LEU A 1120 22.40 12.26 -2.69
CA LEU A 1120 21.55 12.47 -3.87
C LEU A 1120 20.43 13.49 -3.60
N LEU A 1121 19.92 13.49 -2.37
CA LEU A 1121 18.92 14.47 -1.95
C LEU A 1121 19.51 15.88 -1.78
N SER A 1122 20.75 16.03 -1.28
CA SER A 1122 21.41 17.35 -1.27
C SER A 1122 21.67 17.84 -2.71
N VAL A 1123 22.20 16.98 -3.57
CA VAL A 1123 22.61 17.37 -4.92
C VAL A 1123 21.41 17.68 -5.83
N TYR A 1124 20.35 16.87 -5.77
CA TYR A 1124 19.21 16.97 -6.68
C TYR A 1124 17.90 17.46 -6.00
N GLY A 1125 17.83 17.51 -4.67
CA GLY A 1125 16.65 17.89 -3.89
C GLY A 1125 16.72 19.26 -3.19
N ASN A 1126 17.86 19.95 -3.22
CA ASN A 1126 18.10 21.21 -2.49
C ASN A 1126 17.21 22.42 -2.86
N LYS A 1127 16.29 22.29 -3.83
CA LYS A 1127 15.29 23.32 -4.17
C LYS A 1127 13.87 22.95 -3.76
N ILE A 1128 13.69 21.89 -2.96
CA ILE A 1128 12.38 21.29 -2.62
C ILE A 1128 12.07 21.54 -1.12
N PRO A 1129 10.94 22.19 -0.76
CA PRO A 1129 10.74 22.61 0.63
C PRO A 1129 10.35 21.47 1.58
N GLY A 1130 11.06 21.35 2.69
CA GLY A 1130 10.83 20.35 3.75
C GLY A 1130 11.84 19.20 3.79
N VAL A 1131 12.83 19.22 2.90
CA VAL A 1131 14.07 18.45 3.02
C VAL A 1131 15.08 19.32 3.76
N ILE A 1132 15.51 18.90 4.95
CA ILE A 1132 16.59 19.57 5.68
C ILE A 1132 17.90 18.98 5.17
N SER A 1133 18.54 19.58 4.16
CA SER A 1133 19.98 19.30 3.97
C SER A 1133 20.73 20.05 5.07
N LYS A 1134 21.58 19.35 5.83
CA LYS A 1134 22.45 19.98 6.84
C LYS A 1134 23.61 20.78 6.20
N TYR A 1135 23.70 20.81 4.88
CA TYR A 1135 24.82 21.36 4.12
C TYR A 1135 24.30 22.15 2.89
N GLU A 1136 24.89 23.33 2.63
CA GLU A 1136 24.72 24.05 1.37
C GLU A 1136 25.36 23.24 0.22
N PRO A 1137 24.73 23.12 -0.96
CA PRO A 1137 25.30 22.35 -2.06
C PRO A 1137 26.58 23.02 -2.55
N THR A 1138 27.72 22.33 -2.39
CA THR A 1138 29.01 22.80 -2.92
C THR A 1138 29.09 22.77 -4.45
N ILE A 1139 28.16 22.08 -5.14
CA ILE A 1139 28.19 21.88 -6.59
C ILE A 1139 26.83 22.17 -7.23
N ASN A 1140 26.79 23.17 -8.11
CA ASN A 1140 25.65 23.45 -8.97
C ASN A 1140 25.71 22.60 -10.26
N ILE A 1141 25.15 21.39 -10.22
CA ILE A 1141 25.14 20.48 -11.39
C ILE A 1141 24.43 21.10 -12.61
N ASP A 1142 23.46 22.00 -12.40
CA ASP A 1142 22.79 22.73 -13.48
C ASP A 1142 23.78 23.57 -14.31
N GLU A 1143 24.89 24.05 -13.73
CA GLU A 1143 25.95 24.80 -14.43
C GLU A 1143 26.98 23.90 -15.12
N LYS A 1144 27.39 22.79 -14.48
CA LYS A 1144 28.36 21.83 -15.06
C LYS A 1144 27.79 21.08 -16.26
N CYS A 1145 26.50 20.77 -16.24
CA CYS A 1145 25.87 19.93 -17.26
C CYS A 1145 25.40 20.67 -18.52
N GLY A 1146 25.71 21.97 -18.62
CA GLY A 1146 25.42 22.76 -19.80
C GLY A 1146 23.95 22.66 -20.18
N HIS A 1147 23.07 23.35 -19.43
CA HIS A 1147 21.76 23.62 -20.00
C HIS A 1147 21.94 24.38 -21.31
N ILE A 1148 21.59 23.73 -22.42
CA ILE A 1148 21.02 24.38 -23.60
C ILE A 1148 19.68 24.97 -23.14
N SER A 1149 19.74 25.97 -22.26
CA SER A 1149 18.69 26.96 -22.10
C SER A 1149 18.88 27.90 -23.27
N GLY A 1150 18.05 27.73 -24.30
CA GLY A 1150 17.78 28.78 -25.27
C GLY A 1150 17.15 29.97 -24.55
N SER A 1151 17.97 30.76 -23.87
CA SER A 1151 17.67 32.10 -23.39
C SER A 1151 18.98 32.86 -23.42
N LYS A 1152 19.25 33.51 -24.55
CA LYS A 1152 20.23 34.61 -24.60
C LYS A 1152 19.88 35.55 -23.44
N LYS A 1153 20.73 35.58 -22.42
CA LYS A 1153 20.72 36.64 -21.41
C LYS A 1153 21.04 37.93 -22.16
N TYR A 1154 20.04 38.81 -22.27
CA TYR A 1154 20.31 40.24 -22.38
C TYR A 1154 20.93 40.64 -21.05
N SER A 1155 22.25 40.86 -21.05
CA SER A 1155 22.92 41.52 -19.95
C SER A 1155 22.52 42.99 -19.96
N PHE A 1156 21.71 43.42 -18.99
CA PHE A 1156 21.82 44.79 -18.52
C PHE A 1156 23.01 44.85 -17.56
N THR A 1157 24.03 45.53 -18.04
CA THR A 1157 25.28 45.88 -17.37
C THR A 1157 25.02 46.75 -16.14
N PHE A 1158 25.41 46.25 -14.96
CA PHE A 1158 25.68 47.06 -13.78
C PHE A 1158 26.93 46.52 -13.08
N LEU A 1159 28.07 46.58 -13.75
CA LEU A 1159 29.40 46.48 -13.13
C LEU A 1159 30.46 47.13 -14.04
N GLY A 1160 30.26 48.42 -14.30
CA GLY A 1160 31.14 49.25 -15.12
C GLY A 1160 31.38 50.59 -14.43
N HIS A 1161 31.87 50.59 -13.19
CA HIS A 1161 32.40 51.80 -12.52
C HIS A 1161 33.40 51.57 -11.37
N PHE A 1162 33.97 50.37 -11.20
CA PHE A 1162 34.96 50.11 -10.14
C PHE A 1162 36.31 49.51 -10.59
N ILE A 1163 36.53 49.36 -11.90
CA ILE A 1163 37.79 48.84 -12.48
C ILE A 1163 38.40 49.83 -13.49
N LEU A 1164 38.14 51.13 -13.33
CA LEU A 1164 38.84 52.20 -14.06
C LEU A 1164 39.58 53.21 -13.16
N LEU A 1165 39.62 52.95 -11.84
CA LEU A 1165 40.27 53.83 -10.84
C LEU A 1165 41.47 53.18 -10.14
N ILE A 1166 41.82 51.92 -10.46
CA ILE A 1166 42.95 51.19 -9.86
C ILE A 1166 44.09 50.89 -10.86
N LEU A 1167 43.88 51.09 -12.17
CA LEU A 1167 44.93 50.89 -13.19
C LEU A 1167 45.65 52.18 -13.64
N PHE A 1168 45.45 53.32 -12.95
CA PHE A 1168 46.18 54.57 -13.21
C PHE A 1168 47.15 54.98 -12.09
N LYS A 1169 47.49 54.07 -11.16
CA LYS A 1169 48.42 54.35 -10.05
C LYS A 1169 49.52 53.31 -9.80
N ILE A 1170 49.79 52.44 -10.76
CA ILE A 1170 51.00 51.58 -10.76
C ILE A 1170 51.70 51.70 -12.12
N PHE A 1171 52.08 52.94 -12.43
CA PHE A 1171 53.22 53.29 -13.27
C PHE A 1171 53.69 54.67 -12.78
N THR A 1172 54.41 54.66 -11.65
CA THR A 1172 55.51 55.57 -11.30
C THR A 1172 56.04 55.16 -9.93
N GLY A 1173 57.27 54.66 -9.90
CA GLY A 1173 58.16 54.81 -8.74
C GLY A 1173 58.48 53.55 -7.93
N PHE A 1174 59.51 52.86 -8.41
CA PHE A 1174 60.51 52.06 -7.68
C PHE A 1174 60.10 50.77 -6.97
#